data_AF-A0A367LK18-F1
#
_entry.id   AF-A0A367LK18-F1
#
_cell.length_a   1.000
_cell.length_b   1.000
_cell.length_c   1.000
_cell.angle_alpha   90.00
_cell.angle_beta   90.00
_cell.angle_gamma   90.00
#
_symmetry.space_group_name_H-M   'P 1'
#
loop_
_entity.id
_entity.type
_entity.pdbx_description
1 polymer ?
#
loop_
_entity_poly.entity_id
_entity_poly.type
_entity_poly.pdbx_seq_one_letter_code
_entity_poly.pdbx_strand_id
1 'polypeptide(L)'
;MPSSTLSALLLVGVVLAAPGLISNYNIGGLLSRAEQKNYCGSGPAPEEFHVLHAEVGKATALERLVVPVSVVIYTSSQSKEKFDVGISIINDQLEIVNHGFETTNTSFVLEEVTWIVDDVWAKGDDLVNLQIDNYRGNAGKLNLHIVESVNSLPNTYGQCSLPPTQDFPFDGCVLSARTIPDAPGHTDNQQFQGKGLIHLLGHWFGLDHTTLGGCKQSQAVAGDVPLSLPTSGCPVGADTCPDASGQDPIRNFMGFNSEDCKSEFTTGQALRMRKHWQTYRASGRPLKRLALPRLVPVNLGGYLPFYDVDPSNSLAVETLCSPDRKGVIRVADEKRCGSEWSPVMKLNALAAAASAALLAGIAHADEDQKPLNTPDELPKFTPTTLKAPFLEQFTTGWDKRWKPSHAKKDMKDAAKDGEDWAYVGEWAVEEPHKYKGMDGDEGLVVKNQAAHHAISAKFPTKIDNKGKTLVVQYEVKLQNGLECGGAYMKLLRDNKALHQDEFSNTTPYVIMFGPDKCGHTNKVHFIINHKNPKTGEYEEKHLSSPPTAKIVKTTELYTLIVHPNNSYAIKQNREEVKSGSLLEDFLPEINPPAEIDDPKDTKPDDWVDKARIPDPEAKKPEDWDEDAPYEIVDEDATMPEDWLEKEPVTVPDPEAQKPEDWNDDEDGDWEAPSVPNPKCSDVSGCGPWTKPMKKNPDHKGKWTAPYIDNPDYKGPWAPRKIKNPDFFEDKTPANLEPMGAIGFEIWTMQNDILFDNIYIGHSIADADKLAAETWAIKHPAETKQADADKPKDEDKPHSPSDLKFLDDPVVYVKEKLDLFMTIARTDPLEAVKFVPEVAGSIAAVALTMILLVVSLVSKGASSPAVQKAATEAKDKAKEVKDAAVEATATGAEKAKAEVTKRTTRSQS
;
A
#
# COMPACT_ATOMS: atom_id res chain seq x y z
N MET A 1 49.77 -28.85 -15.60
CA MET A 1 48.94 -29.93 -15.03
C MET A 1 49.61 -30.45 -13.77
N PRO A 2 48.87 -30.73 -12.68
CA PRO A 2 47.57 -30.16 -12.31
C PRO A 2 47.47 -29.74 -10.80
N SER A 3 46.55 -28.80 -10.49
CA SER A 3 45.34 -28.94 -9.61
C SER A 3 45.60 -28.77 -8.10
N SER A 4 44.79 -28.10 -7.25
CA SER A 4 43.57 -27.28 -7.34
C SER A 4 43.17 -26.86 -5.90
N THR A 5 42.80 -25.59 -5.69
CA THR A 5 41.72 -25.03 -4.84
C THR A 5 41.52 -25.35 -3.33
N LEU A 6 41.44 -24.23 -2.57
CA LEU A 6 40.45 -23.80 -1.54
C LEU A 6 40.62 -24.08 -0.02
N SER A 7 40.76 -22.95 0.71
CA SER A 7 40.15 -22.45 1.98
C SER A 7 39.53 -23.45 3.00
N ALA A 8 39.55 -23.25 4.34
CA ALA A 8 39.53 -22.02 5.14
C ALA A 8 40.06 -22.26 6.58
N LEU A 9 40.43 -21.17 7.26
CA LEU A 9 40.94 -21.07 8.63
C LEU A 9 39.83 -20.62 9.59
N LEU A 10 39.82 -21.10 10.85
CA LEU A 10 39.95 -20.26 12.06
C LEU A 10 39.92 -21.11 13.33
N LEU A 11 40.85 -20.83 14.25
CA LEU A 11 41.05 -21.52 15.52
C LEU A 11 41.30 -20.49 16.63
N VAL A 12 40.71 -20.79 17.77
CA VAL A 12 40.70 -20.16 19.08
C VAL A 12 42.10 -19.90 19.67
N GLY A 13 42.26 -18.85 20.50
CA GLY A 13 43.27 -18.89 21.58
C GLY A 13 43.78 -17.59 22.24
N VAL A 14 43.03 -17.07 23.24
CA VAL A 14 43.50 -16.76 24.63
C VAL A 14 44.35 -15.49 24.96
N VAL A 15 43.66 -14.55 25.67
CA VAL A 15 43.94 -13.87 26.99
C VAL A 15 45.00 -12.74 27.11
N LEU A 16 44.54 -11.51 27.45
CA LEU A 16 44.81 -10.75 28.70
C LEU A 16 44.39 -9.26 28.62
N ALA A 17 43.75 -8.78 29.71
CA ALA A 17 43.79 -7.43 30.33
C ALA A 17 42.43 -6.75 30.54
N ALA A 18 42.23 -6.29 31.78
CA ALA A 18 41.06 -5.59 32.33
C ALA A 18 41.13 -4.05 32.10
N PRO A 19 40.26 -3.22 32.72
CA PRO A 19 38.93 -2.84 32.25
C PRO A 19 38.87 -1.32 31.96
N GLY A 20 38.14 -0.92 30.93
CA GLY A 20 37.88 0.50 30.69
C GLY A 20 37.17 0.76 29.39
N LEU A 21 35.87 1.06 29.51
CA LEU A 21 35.02 1.75 28.54
C LEU A 21 34.93 1.06 27.17
N ILE A 22 33.86 0.29 26.96
CA ILE A 22 32.93 0.34 25.81
C ILE A 22 31.97 -0.87 25.87
N SER A 23 30.70 -0.57 25.59
CA SER A 23 29.68 -1.41 24.92
C SER A 23 28.53 -2.00 25.74
N ASN A 24 27.30 -1.67 25.30
CA ASN A 24 26.36 -2.57 24.60
C ASN A 24 24.94 -1.96 24.75
N TYR A 25 24.34 -1.34 23.72
CA TYR A 25 23.59 -2.00 22.63
C TYR A 25 23.23 -3.45 22.91
N ASN A 26 21.98 -3.65 23.30
CA ASN A 26 21.34 -4.95 23.46
C ASN A 26 20.29 -5.10 22.35
N ILE A 27 20.35 -6.22 21.66
CA ILE A 27 19.39 -6.69 20.67
C ILE A 27 18.33 -7.49 21.43
N GLY A 28 17.05 -7.25 21.15
CA GLY A 28 15.94 -8.17 21.44
C GLY A 28 15.56 -8.34 22.93
N GLY A 29 14.65 -7.49 23.41
CA GLY A 29 13.85 -7.76 24.60
C GLY A 29 12.43 -7.28 24.37
N LEU A 30 11.44 -8.18 24.49
CA LEU A 30 10.02 -7.83 24.58
C LEU A 30 9.83 -6.84 25.74
N LEU A 31 9.17 -5.70 25.46
CA LEU A 31 8.79 -4.75 26.49
C LEU A 31 7.85 -5.45 27.49
N SER A 32 8.13 -5.33 28.77
CA SER A 32 7.27 -5.85 29.82
C SER A 32 5.91 -5.13 29.83
N ARG A 33 4.85 -5.78 30.34
CA ARG A 33 3.54 -5.12 30.57
C ARG A 33 3.65 -3.84 31.41
N ALA A 34 4.68 -3.71 32.26
CA ALA A 34 4.94 -2.51 33.04
C ALA A 34 5.58 -1.38 32.21
N GLU A 35 6.38 -1.71 31.20
CA GLU A 35 6.95 -0.77 30.23
C GLU A 35 5.90 -0.34 29.20
N GLN A 36 5.05 -1.26 28.72
CA GLN A 36 3.88 -0.94 27.89
C GLN A 36 2.93 0.06 28.59
N LYS A 37 2.78 -0.03 29.92
CA LYS A 37 1.96 0.90 30.73
C LYS A 37 2.55 2.31 30.87
N ASN A 38 3.86 2.47 30.68
CA ASN A 38 4.55 3.77 30.70
C ASN A 38 4.60 4.45 29.32
N TYR A 39 4.50 3.68 28.23
CA TYR A 39 4.39 4.19 26.86
C TYR A 39 2.93 4.40 26.41
N CYS A 40 1.98 3.61 26.94
CA CYS A 40 0.54 3.81 26.80
C CYS A 40 0.02 4.58 28.03
N GLY A 41 0.20 5.90 28.04
CA GLY A 41 -0.43 6.74 29.05
C GLY A 41 -1.95 6.72 28.92
N SER A 42 -2.62 5.82 29.64
CA SER A 42 -4.06 5.84 29.87
C SER A 42 -4.35 5.99 31.37
N GLY A 43 -5.03 7.07 31.73
CA GLY A 43 -6.05 6.97 32.76
C GLY A 43 -7.31 6.34 32.14
N PRO A 44 -8.15 5.65 32.91
CA PRO A 44 -9.46 5.19 32.41
C PRO A 44 -10.31 6.39 31.97
N ALA A 45 -11.17 6.17 30.99
CA ALA A 45 -12.14 7.16 30.52
C ALA A 45 -12.98 7.70 31.72
N PRO A 46 -13.13 9.03 31.87
CA PRO A 46 -14.00 9.62 32.88
C PRO A 46 -15.45 9.11 32.76
N GLU A 47 -16.12 8.90 33.90
CA GLU A 47 -17.49 8.32 33.97
C GLU A 47 -18.54 9.16 33.19
N GLU A 48 -18.24 10.44 32.99
CA GLU A 48 -18.98 11.40 32.15
C GLU A 48 -18.98 11.07 30.64
N PHE A 49 -18.12 10.17 30.16
CA PHE A 49 -18.16 9.63 28.79
C PHE A 49 -19.14 8.46 28.61
N HIS A 50 -19.71 7.91 29.69
CA HIS A 50 -20.73 6.84 29.62
C HIS A 50 -22.17 7.36 29.54
N VAL A 51 -22.38 8.68 29.55
CA VAL A 51 -23.72 9.29 29.63
C VAL A 51 -24.07 10.04 28.36
N LEU A 52 -25.13 9.58 27.69
CA LEU A 52 -25.73 10.20 26.52
C LEU A 52 -26.57 11.43 26.90
N HIS A 53 -26.22 12.63 26.42
CA HIS A 53 -27.20 13.69 26.20
C HIS A 53 -27.90 13.45 24.85
N ALA A 54 -28.96 12.64 24.86
CA ALA A 54 -29.94 12.65 23.78
C ALA A 54 -30.90 13.82 23.99
N GLU A 55 -31.22 14.57 22.93
CA GLU A 55 -32.45 15.37 22.90
C GLU A 55 -33.59 14.48 23.41
N VAL A 56 -34.24 14.92 24.49
CA VAL A 56 -35.22 14.15 25.29
C VAL A 56 -34.63 13.22 26.37
N GLY A 57 -33.78 13.75 27.27
CA GLY A 57 -33.94 13.56 28.72
C GLY A 57 -33.85 12.14 29.33
N LYS A 58 -33.27 11.15 28.66
CA LYS A 58 -32.89 9.85 29.27
C LYS A 58 -31.55 9.36 28.74
N ALA A 59 -30.56 9.27 29.64
CA ALA A 59 -29.26 8.66 29.36
C ALA A 59 -29.41 7.12 29.27
N THR A 60 -28.92 6.54 28.19
CA THR A 60 -28.84 5.08 28.01
C THR A 60 -27.40 4.75 27.66
N ALA A 61 -26.79 3.79 28.35
CA ALA A 61 -25.44 3.32 28.04
C ALA A 61 -25.41 2.70 26.64
N LEU A 62 -24.35 2.95 25.86
CA LEU A 62 -24.16 2.29 24.56
C LEU A 62 -23.95 0.79 24.79
N GLU A 63 -24.80 -0.05 24.20
CA GLU A 63 -24.61 -1.50 24.21
C GLU A 63 -23.27 -1.89 23.58
N ARG A 64 -22.61 -2.94 24.10
CA ARG A 64 -21.33 -3.39 23.56
C ARG A 64 -21.49 -3.81 22.10
N LEU A 65 -20.71 -3.20 21.21
CA LEU A 65 -20.67 -3.60 19.80
C LEU A 65 -19.48 -4.50 19.57
N VAL A 66 -19.72 -5.70 19.06
CA VAL A 66 -18.68 -6.64 18.66
C VAL A 66 -18.63 -6.70 17.13
N VAL A 67 -17.52 -6.28 16.55
CA VAL A 67 -17.28 -6.31 15.10
C VAL A 67 -16.38 -7.50 14.76
N PRO A 68 -16.87 -8.49 14.02
CA PRO A 68 -16.01 -9.57 13.53
C PRO A 68 -15.03 -9.06 12.47
N VAL A 69 -13.81 -9.57 12.50
CA VAL A 69 -12.71 -9.16 11.60
C VAL A 69 -12.20 -10.35 10.79
N SER A 70 -12.18 -10.20 9.47
CA SER A 70 -11.41 -11.05 8.56
C SER A 70 -10.15 -10.33 8.14
N VAL A 71 -9.00 -10.97 8.35
CA VAL A 71 -7.70 -10.44 7.92
C VAL A 71 -7.20 -11.19 6.69
N VAL A 72 -6.80 -10.45 5.65
CA VAL A 72 -6.17 -11.02 4.45
C VAL A 72 -4.80 -10.37 4.28
N ILE A 73 -3.74 -11.16 4.37
CA ILE A 73 -2.35 -10.73 4.25
C ILE A 73 -1.86 -11.03 2.84
N TYR A 74 -1.27 -10.04 2.19
CA TYR A 74 -0.72 -10.15 0.84
C TYR A 74 0.80 -10.09 0.90
N THR A 75 1.45 -11.12 0.35
CA THR A 75 2.92 -11.22 0.31
C THR A 75 3.45 -11.39 -1.12
N SER A 76 4.61 -10.80 -1.38
CA SER A 76 5.32 -10.94 -2.64
C SER A 76 6.02 -12.29 -2.74
N SER A 77 6.06 -12.84 -3.95
CA SER A 77 6.68 -14.13 -4.28
C SER A 77 8.19 -14.15 -4.03
N GLN A 78 8.84 -12.97 -4.02
CA GLN A 78 10.29 -12.81 -3.87
C GLN A 78 10.74 -12.47 -2.44
N SER A 79 9.82 -12.37 -1.48
CA SER A 79 10.20 -12.15 -0.08
C SER A 79 10.98 -13.36 0.43
N LYS A 80 12.31 -13.18 0.64
CA LYS A 80 13.27 -14.26 0.98
C LYS A 80 13.01 -14.91 2.35
N GLU A 81 12.21 -14.25 3.18
CA GLU A 81 11.51 -14.81 4.32
C GLU A 81 10.03 -14.57 4.01
N LYS A 82 9.15 -15.56 4.20
CA LYS A 82 7.71 -15.30 4.08
C LYS A 82 7.42 -14.06 4.91
N PHE A 83 6.75 -13.05 4.32
CA PHE A 83 6.25 -11.91 5.08
C PHE A 83 5.21 -12.43 6.08
N ASP A 84 5.71 -12.98 7.18
CA ASP A 84 4.92 -13.70 8.15
C ASP A 84 4.55 -12.72 9.25
N VAL A 85 3.55 -11.89 8.94
CA VAL A 85 2.81 -11.19 9.98
C VAL A 85 2.10 -12.27 10.78
N GLY A 86 2.77 -12.77 11.80
CA GLY A 86 2.27 -13.84 12.64
C GLY A 86 0.94 -13.45 13.28
N ILE A 87 0.12 -14.46 13.61
CA ILE A 87 -1.18 -14.26 14.26
C ILE A 87 -1.04 -13.46 15.56
N SER A 88 0.09 -13.59 16.27
CA SER A 88 0.41 -12.77 17.45
C SER A 88 0.44 -11.28 17.15
N ILE A 89 1.15 -10.86 16.09
CA ILE A 89 1.27 -9.45 15.68
C ILE A 89 -0.12 -8.88 15.30
N ILE A 90 -0.96 -9.70 14.65
CA ILE A 90 -2.34 -9.30 14.32
C ILE A 90 -3.17 -9.11 15.60
N ASN A 91 -3.04 -10.02 16.56
CA ASN A 91 -3.75 -9.93 17.83
C ASN A 91 -3.29 -8.71 18.64
N ASP A 92 -2.00 -8.43 18.69
CA ASP A 92 -1.42 -7.25 19.35
C ASP A 92 -1.94 -5.96 18.70
N GLN A 93 -1.98 -5.91 17.37
CA GLN A 93 -2.55 -4.80 16.62
C GLN A 93 -4.06 -4.62 16.89
N LEU A 94 -4.82 -5.71 17.03
CA LEU A 94 -6.23 -5.66 17.40
C LEU A 94 -6.44 -5.28 18.87
N GLU A 95 -5.50 -5.60 19.77
CA GLU A 95 -5.51 -5.13 21.16
C GLU A 95 -5.33 -3.61 21.22
N ILE A 96 -4.39 -3.05 20.47
CA ILE A 96 -4.21 -1.59 20.32
C ILE A 96 -5.50 -0.94 19.80
N VAL A 97 -6.14 -1.53 18.78
CA VAL A 97 -7.42 -1.05 18.25
C VAL A 97 -8.52 -1.12 19.30
N ASN A 98 -8.67 -2.26 19.98
CA ASN A 98 -9.69 -2.45 21.01
C ASN A 98 -9.54 -1.43 22.13
N HIS A 99 -8.31 -1.16 22.57
CA HIS A 99 -8.02 -0.15 23.58
C HIS A 99 -8.47 1.25 23.13
N GLY A 100 -8.16 1.65 21.90
CA GLY A 100 -8.59 2.95 21.36
C GLY A 100 -10.10 3.11 21.19
N PHE A 101 -10.84 2.00 21.05
CA PHE A 101 -12.30 1.99 20.91
C PHE A 101 -13.06 1.72 22.21
N GLU A 102 -12.37 1.55 23.36
CA GLU A 102 -12.99 1.35 24.68
C GLU A 102 -14.01 2.45 25.02
N THR A 103 -13.68 3.71 24.72
CA THR A 103 -14.56 4.88 24.94
C THR A 103 -15.86 4.82 24.15
N THR A 104 -15.89 4.04 23.06
CA THR A 104 -17.08 3.84 22.23
C THR A 104 -17.83 2.55 22.56
N ASN A 105 -17.35 1.76 23.53
CA ASN A 105 -17.81 0.41 23.87
C ASN A 105 -17.86 -0.55 22.66
N THR A 106 -16.88 -0.44 21.76
CA THR A 106 -16.76 -1.25 20.55
C THR A 106 -15.53 -2.15 20.65
N SER A 107 -15.68 -3.42 20.31
CA SER A 107 -14.58 -4.38 20.27
C SER A 107 -14.54 -5.14 18.94
N PHE A 108 -13.36 -5.39 18.43
CA PHE A 108 -13.05 -6.10 17.21
C PHE A 108 -12.51 -7.48 17.57
N VAL A 109 -13.09 -8.51 16.96
CA VAL A 109 -12.75 -9.92 17.24
C VAL A 109 -12.27 -10.56 15.96
N LEU A 110 -11.05 -11.09 15.99
CA LEU A 110 -10.48 -11.83 14.88
C LEU A 110 -11.26 -13.12 14.65
N GLU A 111 -11.81 -13.31 13.44
CA GLU A 111 -12.49 -14.55 13.05
C GLU A 111 -11.63 -15.42 12.16
N GLU A 112 -10.90 -14.81 11.21
CA GLU A 112 -10.09 -15.54 10.23
C GLU A 112 -8.89 -14.72 9.77
N VAL A 113 -7.80 -15.43 9.44
CA VAL A 113 -6.62 -14.88 8.78
C VAL A 113 -6.35 -15.70 7.53
N THR A 114 -5.98 -15.07 6.43
CA THR A 114 -5.56 -15.77 5.21
C THR A 114 -4.42 -15.07 4.53
N TRP A 115 -3.51 -15.86 3.98
CA TRP A 115 -2.36 -15.40 3.24
C TRP A 115 -2.57 -15.61 1.74
N ILE A 116 -2.29 -14.57 0.97
CA ILE A 116 -2.36 -14.58 -0.49
C ILE A 116 -0.99 -14.14 -1.02
N VAL A 117 -0.39 -14.99 -1.84
CA VAL A 117 0.87 -14.66 -2.53
C VAL A 117 0.54 -14.01 -3.86
N ASP A 118 0.66 -12.69 -3.94
CA ASP A 118 0.44 -11.90 -5.15
C ASP A 118 1.29 -10.63 -5.14
N ASP A 119 2.25 -10.55 -6.05
CA ASP A 119 3.25 -9.47 -6.11
C ASP A 119 2.67 -8.08 -6.33
N VAL A 120 1.49 -7.98 -6.96
CA VAL A 120 0.84 -6.71 -7.29
C VAL A 120 0.03 -6.23 -6.09
N TRP A 121 -0.75 -7.13 -5.49
CA TRP A 121 -1.52 -6.82 -4.29
C TRP A 121 -0.63 -6.57 -3.06
N ALA A 122 0.44 -7.33 -2.89
CA ALA A 122 1.39 -7.15 -1.79
C ALA A 122 2.05 -5.76 -1.79
N LYS A 123 2.23 -5.16 -2.97
CA LYS A 123 2.77 -3.80 -3.14
C LYS A 123 1.71 -2.69 -3.05
N GLY A 124 0.43 -3.09 -2.96
CA GLY A 124 -0.70 -2.19 -2.91
C GLY A 124 -1.01 -1.51 -4.24
N ASP A 125 -0.63 -2.09 -5.39
CA ASP A 125 -0.77 -1.44 -6.71
C ASP A 125 -2.19 -1.56 -7.32
N ASP A 126 -3.03 -2.48 -6.83
CA ASP A 126 -4.38 -2.76 -7.35
C ASP A 126 -5.39 -2.97 -6.20
N LEU A 127 -5.60 -1.92 -5.39
CA LEU A 127 -6.38 -1.99 -4.16
C LEU A 127 -7.88 -2.25 -4.39
N VAL A 128 -8.43 -1.77 -5.51
CA VAL A 128 -9.86 -1.94 -5.82
C VAL A 128 -10.19 -3.41 -6.10
N ASN A 129 -9.47 -4.07 -7.01
CA ASN A 129 -9.72 -5.49 -7.29
C ASN A 129 -9.32 -6.37 -6.10
N LEU A 130 -8.29 -5.97 -5.34
CA LEU A 130 -7.91 -6.63 -4.09
C LEU A 130 -9.11 -6.76 -3.15
N GLN A 131 -9.80 -5.64 -2.89
CA GLN A 131 -10.94 -5.61 -1.98
C GLN A 131 -12.17 -6.30 -2.57
N ILE A 132 -12.42 -6.18 -3.87
CA ILE A 132 -13.56 -6.83 -4.54
C ILE A 132 -13.43 -8.36 -4.51
N ASP A 133 -12.25 -8.87 -4.88
CA ASP A 133 -12.06 -10.31 -5.10
C ASP A 133 -11.88 -11.09 -3.80
N ASN A 134 -11.46 -10.40 -2.73
CA ASN A 134 -11.16 -11.02 -1.43
C ASN A 134 -12.10 -10.57 -0.31
N TYR A 135 -13.25 -9.99 -0.65
CA TYR A 135 -14.25 -9.61 0.34
C TYR A 135 -14.87 -10.84 1.01
N ARG A 136 -14.95 -10.80 2.34
CA ARG A 136 -15.50 -11.88 3.17
C ARG A 136 -16.66 -11.42 4.02
N GLY A 137 -17.73 -12.21 4.01
CA GLY A 137 -18.91 -11.96 4.85
C GLY A 137 -19.84 -10.89 4.29
N ASN A 138 -20.15 -9.87 5.10
CA ASN A 138 -21.16 -8.86 4.83
C ASN A 138 -20.77 -7.51 5.48
N ALA A 139 -21.58 -6.46 5.30
CA ALA A 139 -21.25 -5.10 5.74
C ALA A 139 -21.03 -4.94 7.27
N GLY A 140 -21.44 -5.93 8.07
CA GLY A 140 -21.20 -6.00 9.52
C GLY A 140 -19.88 -6.70 9.89
N LYS A 141 -19.11 -7.20 8.92
CA LYS A 141 -17.79 -7.80 9.12
C LYS A 141 -16.71 -6.88 8.55
N LEU A 142 -15.72 -6.54 9.37
CA LEU A 142 -14.55 -5.77 8.94
C LEU A 142 -13.65 -6.67 8.09
N ASN A 143 -13.38 -6.25 6.87
CA ASN A 143 -12.35 -6.85 6.02
C ASN A 143 -11.08 -5.99 6.14
N LEU A 144 -10.04 -6.54 6.75
CA LEU A 144 -8.75 -5.88 6.92
C LEU A 144 -7.72 -6.54 5.99
N HIS A 145 -7.25 -5.79 5.02
CA HIS A 145 -6.29 -6.21 4.02
C HIS A 145 -4.90 -5.67 4.38
N ILE A 146 -3.94 -6.53 4.66
CA ILE A 146 -2.58 -6.15 5.06
C ILE A 146 -1.65 -6.37 3.88
N VAL A 147 -0.99 -5.32 3.43
CA VAL A 147 -0.05 -5.34 2.30
C VAL A 147 1.37 -4.96 2.78
N GLU A 148 2.41 -5.44 2.10
CA GLU A 148 3.81 -5.13 2.44
C GLU A 148 4.10 -3.63 2.34
N SER A 149 3.51 -2.97 1.34
CA SER A 149 3.56 -1.53 1.15
C SER A 149 2.29 -1.04 0.45
N VAL A 150 1.96 0.25 0.60
CA VAL A 150 0.86 0.89 -0.14
C VAL A 150 1.49 1.87 -1.12
N ASN A 151 1.92 1.38 -2.29
CA ASN A 151 2.62 2.21 -3.29
C ASN A 151 1.67 3.12 -4.09
N SER A 152 0.39 2.74 -4.19
CA SER A 152 -0.62 3.47 -4.96
C SER A 152 -1.15 4.75 -4.28
N LEU A 153 -0.69 5.07 -3.05
CA LEU A 153 -1.11 6.26 -2.31
C LEU A 153 0.11 7.05 -1.79
N PRO A 154 0.13 8.40 -1.89
CA PRO A 154 1.22 9.21 -1.39
C PRO A 154 1.24 9.24 0.15
N ASN A 155 2.28 8.66 0.76
CA ASN A 155 2.63 8.77 2.19
C ASN A 155 1.50 8.47 3.21
N THR A 156 0.71 7.42 3.00
CA THR A 156 -0.34 7.02 3.96
C THR A 156 -0.09 5.64 4.59
N TYR A 157 -0.60 5.47 5.82
CA TYR A 157 -0.63 4.21 6.57
C TYR A 157 -1.47 3.14 5.85
N GLY A 158 -2.50 3.58 5.12
CA GLY A 158 -3.53 2.74 4.51
C GLY A 158 -4.74 3.58 4.11
N GLN A 159 -5.86 2.92 3.80
CA GLN A 159 -7.15 3.55 3.50
C GLN A 159 -8.32 2.65 3.95
N CYS A 160 -9.44 3.24 4.34
CA CYS A 160 -10.70 2.52 4.54
C CYS A 160 -11.82 3.15 3.72
N SER A 161 -12.78 2.32 3.32
CA SER A 161 -14.07 2.80 2.81
C SER A 161 -14.85 3.53 3.90
N LEU A 162 -15.53 4.62 3.53
CA LEU A 162 -16.61 5.18 4.36
C LEU A 162 -17.81 4.20 4.40
N PRO A 163 -18.71 4.28 5.40
CA PRO A 163 -19.91 3.46 5.45
C PRO A 163 -20.68 3.53 4.13
N PRO A 164 -21.10 2.38 3.59
CA PRO A 164 -21.80 2.33 2.31
C PRO A 164 -23.21 2.94 2.48
N THR A 165 -23.32 4.22 2.12
CA THR A 165 -24.59 4.96 2.15
C THR A 165 -25.58 4.46 1.10
N GLN A 166 -25.07 3.75 0.08
CA GLN A 166 -25.78 3.01 -0.94
C GLN A 166 -25.13 1.63 -1.15
N ASP A 167 -25.64 0.84 -2.10
CA ASP A 167 -24.99 -0.41 -2.48
C ASP A 167 -23.57 -0.15 -2.98
N PHE A 168 -22.58 -0.80 -2.39
CA PHE A 168 -21.16 -0.52 -2.64
C PHE A 168 -20.41 -1.81 -3.00
N PRO A 169 -19.50 -1.78 -4.00
CA PRO A 169 -18.88 -2.99 -4.56
C PRO A 169 -17.62 -3.49 -3.86
N PHE A 170 -17.05 -2.72 -2.92
CA PHE A 170 -15.92 -3.11 -2.06
C PHE A 170 -16.02 -2.43 -0.69
N ASP A 171 -15.70 -3.10 0.41
CA ASP A 171 -15.78 -2.50 1.74
C ASP A 171 -14.70 -3.09 2.64
N GLY A 172 -14.14 -2.28 3.53
CA GLY A 172 -13.04 -2.66 4.41
C GLY A 172 -11.88 -1.69 4.36
N CYS A 173 -10.77 -2.13 4.93
CA CYS A 173 -9.58 -1.35 5.16
C CYS A 173 -8.37 -2.02 4.53
N VAL A 174 -7.50 -1.25 3.90
CA VAL A 174 -6.18 -1.66 3.45
C VAL A 174 -5.15 -0.98 4.36
N LEU A 175 -4.22 -1.74 4.92
CA LEU A 175 -3.20 -1.28 5.85
C LEU A 175 -1.81 -1.75 5.39
N SER A 176 -0.81 -0.86 5.41
CA SER A 176 0.58 -1.28 5.22
C SER A 176 1.10 -1.92 6.50
N ALA A 177 1.69 -3.11 6.39
CA ALA A 177 2.28 -3.75 7.57
C ALA A 177 3.51 -3.00 8.11
N ARG A 178 4.13 -2.08 7.36
CA ARG A 178 5.16 -1.16 7.91
C ARG A 178 4.66 -0.31 9.07
N THR A 179 3.34 -0.13 9.17
CA THR A 179 2.71 0.68 10.22
C THR A 179 2.20 -0.13 11.41
N ILE A 180 2.32 -1.46 11.32
CA ILE A 180 1.95 -2.38 12.39
C ILE A 180 3.20 -2.59 13.26
N PRO A 181 3.13 -2.32 14.57
CA PRO A 181 4.24 -2.62 15.48
C PRO A 181 4.66 -4.08 15.36
N ASP A 182 5.97 -4.33 15.41
CA ASP A 182 6.59 -5.66 15.35
C ASP A 182 6.36 -6.47 14.07
N ALA A 183 5.65 -5.91 13.07
CA ALA A 183 5.55 -6.53 11.75
C ALA A 183 6.86 -6.43 10.95
N PRO A 184 7.15 -7.40 10.07
CA PRO A 184 8.31 -7.33 9.19
C PRO A 184 8.34 -6.02 8.37
N GLY A 185 9.45 -5.30 8.41
CA GLY A 185 9.60 -4.03 7.70
C GLY A 185 8.98 -2.82 8.43
N HIS A 186 8.58 -2.96 9.70
CA HIS A 186 8.28 -1.83 10.56
C HIS A 186 9.50 -0.90 10.71
N THR A 187 9.33 0.39 10.43
CA THR A 187 10.47 1.31 10.24
C THR A 187 10.69 2.31 11.37
N ASP A 188 9.68 2.58 12.22
CA ASP A 188 9.79 3.59 13.30
C ASP A 188 8.73 3.40 14.41
N ASN A 189 9.17 2.93 15.59
CA ASN A 189 8.32 2.69 16.77
C ASN A 189 7.78 3.98 17.42
N GLN A 190 8.36 5.15 17.14
CA GLN A 190 7.85 6.43 17.64
C GLN A 190 6.77 7.01 16.72
N GLN A 191 6.92 6.82 15.42
CA GLN A 191 5.97 7.33 14.42
C GLN A 191 4.76 6.41 14.22
N PHE A 192 4.95 5.10 14.30
CA PHE A 192 3.94 4.08 14.01
C PHE A 192 3.69 3.21 15.25
N GLN A 193 2.74 3.61 16.09
CA GLN A 193 2.35 2.90 17.30
C GLN A 193 1.13 1.98 17.09
N GLY A 194 0.80 1.68 15.82
CA GLY A 194 -0.40 0.92 15.44
C GLY A 194 -1.71 1.70 15.57
N LYS A 195 -1.67 2.99 15.89
CA LYS A 195 -2.88 3.83 16.06
C LYS A 195 -3.43 4.36 14.73
N GLY A 196 -2.67 4.26 13.64
CA GLY A 196 -3.12 4.57 12.29
C GLY A 196 -4.34 3.74 11.89
N LEU A 197 -4.41 2.47 12.29
CA LEU A 197 -5.59 1.65 12.06
C LEU A 197 -6.83 2.18 12.81
N ILE A 198 -6.67 2.74 14.00
CA ILE A 198 -7.78 3.35 14.77
C ILE A 198 -8.38 4.53 13.99
N HIS A 199 -7.52 5.40 13.43
CA HIS A 199 -7.94 6.51 12.58
C HIS A 199 -8.69 6.03 11.33
N LEU A 200 -8.12 5.04 10.64
CA LEU A 200 -8.70 4.42 9.45
C LEU A 200 -10.08 3.80 9.76
N LEU A 201 -10.22 3.11 10.88
CA LEU A 201 -11.50 2.56 11.34
C LEU A 201 -12.50 3.66 11.72
N GLY A 202 -12.04 4.81 12.18
CA GLY A 202 -12.88 5.98 12.35
C GLY A 202 -13.60 6.37 11.06
N HIS A 203 -12.89 6.39 9.91
CA HIS A 203 -13.52 6.54 8.59
C HIS A 203 -14.44 5.38 8.25
N TRP A 204 -14.10 4.14 8.58
CA TRP A 204 -14.96 2.98 8.33
C TRP A 204 -16.30 3.03 9.10
N PHE A 205 -16.32 3.71 10.25
CA PHE A 205 -17.53 4.10 11.00
C PHE A 205 -18.12 5.44 10.57
N GLY A 206 -17.52 6.08 9.57
CA GLY A 206 -18.01 7.24 8.84
C GLY A 206 -17.46 8.57 9.30
N LEU A 207 -16.59 8.62 10.31
CA LEU A 207 -16.10 9.88 10.84
C LEU A 207 -15.27 10.65 9.81
N ASP A 208 -15.35 11.96 9.90
CA ASP A 208 -14.57 12.90 9.12
C ASP A 208 -13.37 13.38 9.95
N HIS A 209 -12.37 13.98 9.31
CA HIS A 209 -11.26 14.62 10.01
C HIS A 209 -11.74 15.76 10.91
N THR A 210 -11.10 15.94 12.07
CA THR A 210 -11.48 16.97 13.06
C THR A 210 -11.38 18.40 12.55
N THR A 211 -10.50 18.64 11.57
CA THR A 211 -10.18 19.98 11.05
C THR A 211 -11.00 20.35 9.81
N LEU A 212 -11.94 19.49 9.41
CA LEU A 212 -12.76 19.71 8.22
C LEU A 212 -13.69 20.93 8.43
N GLY A 213 -13.49 21.98 7.62
CA GLY A 213 -14.23 23.24 7.70
C GLY A 213 -13.48 24.39 8.40
N GLY A 214 -12.35 24.10 9.05
CA GLY A 214 -11.46 25.09 9.68
C GLY A 214 -12.15 26.00 10.72
N CYS A 215 -11.60 27.20 10.96
CA CYS A 215 -12.13 28.12 11.98
C CYS A 215 -13.46 28.81 11.62
N LYS A 216 -14.07 28.52 10.47
CA LYS A 216 -15.28 29.22 9.99
C LYS A 216 -16.56 28.42 10.18
N GLN A 217 -16.47 27.09 10.20
CA GLN A 217 -17.59 26.20 10.43
C GLN A 217 -17.07 24.80 10.77
N SER A 218 -17.57 24.18 11.84
CA SER A 218 -17.28 22.76 12.10
C SER A 218 -18.11 21.97 11.10
N GLN A 219 -17.49 21.49 10.03
CA GLN A 219 -18.11 20.47 9.18
C GLN A 219 -17.78 19.06 9.70
N ALA A 220 -16.98 18.93 10.76
CA ALA A 220 -16.92 17.72 11.57
C ALA A 220 -18.32 17.49 12.16
N VAL A 221 -19.03 16.51 11.61
CA VAL A 221 -20.47 16.26 11.84
C VAL A 221 -20.78 15.88 13.31
N ALA A 222 -19.76 15.69 14.15
CA ALA A 222 -19.88 15.53 15.59
C ALA A 222 -19.65 16.90 16.27
N GLY A 223 -20.74 17.61 16.60
CA GLY A 223 -20.72 19.00 17.09
C GLY A 223 -20.04 19.23 18.45
N ASP A 224 -19.32 18.25 18.99
CA ASP A 224 -18.53 18.33 20.20
C ASP A 224 -17.01 18.34 19.93
N VAL A 225 -16.59 18.35 18.66
CA VAL A 225 -15.21 18.56 18.24
C VAL A 225 -14.93 20.07 18.10
N PRO A 226 -13.95 20.63 18.82
CA PRO A 226 -13.56 22.04 18.68
C PRO A 226 -13.10 22.41 17.27
N LEU A 227 -13.37 23.65 16.87
CA LEU A 227 -12.87 24.19 15.61
C LEU A 227 -11.35 24.27 15.65
N SER A 228 -10.70 23.76 14.62
CA SER A 228 -9.24 23.75 14.53
C SER A 228 -8.78 23.72 13.08
N LEU A 229 -7.57 24.20 12.83
CA LEU A 229 -6.82 24.00 11.59
C LEU A 229 -5.91 22.77 11.71
N PRO A 230 -5.49 22.16 10.59
CA PRO A 230 -4.53 21.06 10.59
C PRO A 230 -3.25 21.39 11.36
N THR A 231 -2.97 20.59 12.39
CA THR A 231 -1.74 20.61 13.19
C THR A 231 -0.92 19.36 12.91
N SER A 232 0.39 19.44 13.14
CA SER A 232 1.34 18.34 12.93
C SER A 232 2.22 18.16 14.17
N GLY A 233 2.73 16.95 14.38
CA GLY A 233 3.45 16.62 15.60
C GLY A 233 2.49 16.44 16.78
N CYS A 234 2.96 16.82 17.97
CA CYS A 234 2.17 16.81 19.20
C CYS A 234 2.16 18.18 19.90
N PRO A 235 1.48 19.19 19.36
CA PRO A 235 1.47 20.53 19.92
C PRO A 235 0.42 20.65 21.05
N VAL A 236 0.67 20.00 22.19
CA VAL A 236 -0.24 20.00 23.34
C VAL A 236 -0.60 21.44 23.76
N GLY A 237 -1.89 21.74 23.84
CA GLY A 237 -2.40 23.06 24.22
C GLY A 237 -2.51 24.06 23.06
N ALA A 238 -2.30 23.62 21.82
CA ALA A 238 -2.56 24.44 20.64
C ALA A 238 -4.03 24.88 20.57
N ASP A 239 -4.22 26.09 20.07
CA ASP A 239 -5.52 26.68 19.76
C ASP A 239 -5.33 27.51 18.49
N THR A 240 -5.61 26.88 17.35
CA THR A 240 -5.47 27.51 16.03
C THR A 240 -6.68 28.35 15.66
N CYS A 241 -7.78 28.24 16.40
CA CYS A 241 -9.02 28.98 16.21
C CYS A 241 -9.40 29.72 17.51
N PRO A 242 -8.62 30.74 17.94
CA PRO A 242 -8.79 31.37 19.25
C PRO A 242 -10.10 32.15 19.41
N ASP A 243 -10.77 32.48 18.31
CA ASP A 243 -12.10 33.11 18.32
C ASP A 243 -13.24 32.10 18.51
N ALA A 244 -12.92 30.79 18.56
CA ALA A 244 -13.85 29.69 18.79
C ALA A 244 -13.63 29.06 20.16
N SER A 245 -14.66 28.44 20.72
CA SER A 245 -14.56 27.79 22.02
C SER A 245 -13.86 26.43 21.92
N GLY A 246 -12.81 26.24 22.73
CA GLY A 246 -12.11 24.96 22.90
C GLY A 246 -10.71 24.95 22.30
N GLN A 247 -9.82 24.10 22.84
CA GLN A 247 -8.48 23.89 22.28
C GLN A 247 -8.53 22.94 21.08
N ASP A 248 -7.48 22.97 20.26
CA ASP A 248 -7.34 22.03 19.16
C ASP A 248 -7.42 20.59 19.67
N PRO A 249 -8.12 19.68 18.97
CA PRO A 249 -8.31 18.30 19.37
C PRO A 249 -7.05 17.45 19.09
N ILE A 250 -5.92 17.80 19.74
CA ILE A 250 -4.60 17.20 19.51
C ILE A 250 -4.58 15.70 19.80
N ARG A 251 -5.37 15.28 20.81
CA ARG A 251 -5.49 13.88 21.24
C ARG A 251 -6.46 13.05 20.42
N ASN A 252 -7.18 13.66 19.49
CA ASN A 252 -8.23 12.96 18.76
C ASN A 252 -7.66 12.05 17.67
N PHE A 253 -8.12 10.81 17.63
CA PHE A 253 -7.68 9.85 16.61
C PHE A 253 -7.91 10.33 15.18
N MET A 254 -8.94 11.15 14.92
CA MET A 254 -9.27 11.68 13.58
C MET A 254 -8.48 12.94 13.18
N GLY A 255 -7.50 13.37 13.97
CA GLY A 255 -6.61 14.48 13.65
C GLY A 255 -5.36 14.08 12.83
N PHE A 256 -4.64 15.08 12.32
CA PHE A 256 -3.38 14.91 11.56
C PHE A 256 -2.13 14.79 12.44
N ASN A 257 -2.29 14.91 13.76
CA ASN A 257 -1.20 14.84 14.74
C ASN A 257 -0.53 13.46 14.79
N SER A 258 0.67 13.43 15.36
CA SER A 258 1.46 12.21 15.56
C SER A 258 0.73 11.19 16.46
N GLU A 259 1.02 9.90 16.26
CA GLU A 259 0.36 8.81 16.97
C GLU A 259 0.62 8.81 18.49
N ASP A 260 1.82 9.23 18.90
CA ASP A 260 2.23 9.37 20.30
C ASP A 260 1.24 10.19 21.15
N CYS A 261 0.54 11.14 20.52
CA CYS A 261 -0.38 12.02 21.23
C CYS A 261 -1.86 11.71 21.04
N LYS A 262 -2.19 10.79 20.14
CA LYS A 262 -3.57 10.33 19.92
C LYS A 262 -4.00 9.34 21.01
N SER A 263 -5.16 9.58 21.61
CA SER A 263 -5.69 8.75 22.71
C SER A 263 -7.21 8.61 22.74
N GLU A 264 -7.99 9.42 22.00
CA GLU A 264 -9.45 9.44 22.21
C GLU A 264 -10.31 9.75 20.96
N PHE A 265 -11.57 9.33 21.05
CA PHE A 265 -12.70 9.84 20.28
C PHE A 265 -13.59 10.65 21.22
N THR A 266 -14.28 11.66 20.69
CA THR A 266 -15.27 12.40 21.47
C THR A 266 -16.58 11.61 21.61
N THR A 267 -17.45 12.02 22.54
CA THR A 267 -18.77 11.41 22.75
C THR A 267 -19.62 11.50 21.49
N GLY A 268 -19.68 12.67 20.84
CA GLY A 268 -20.40 12.90 19.59
C GLY A 268 -19.85 12.07 18.43
N GLN A 269 -18.54 11.87 18.36
CA GLN A 269 -17.93 10.93 17.42
C GLN A 269 -18.42 9.50 17.71
N ALA A 270 -18.39 9.03 18.96
CA ALA A 270 -18.89 7.70 19.33
C ALA A 270 -20.38 7.52 18.95
N LEU A 271 -21.23 8.51 19.21
CA LEU A 271 -22.64 8.46 18.82
C LEU A 271 -22.85 8.41 17.31
N ARG A 272 -22.05 9.17 16.58
CA ARG A 272 -22.08 9.16 15.12
C ARG A 272 -21.65 7.80 14.59
N MET A 273 -20.57 7.22 15.10
CA MET A 273 -20.15 5.86 14.75
C MET A 273 -21.29 4.86 14.95
N ARG A 274 -22.02 4.95 16.07
CA ARG A 274 -23.16 4.08 16.38
C ARG A 274 -24.34 4.27 15.46
N LYS A 275 -24.69 5.52 15.15
CA LYS A 275 -25.74 5.85 14.18
C LYS A 275 -25.40 5.30 12.79
N HIS A 276 -24.15 5.49 12.34
CA HIS A 276 -23.68 4.97 11.05
C HIS A 276 -23.66 3.45 11.03
N TRP A 277 -23.19 2.81 12.10
CA TRP A 277 -23.24 1.36 12.26
C TRP A 277 -24.66 0.82 12.10
N GLN A 278 -25.61 1.35 12.89
CA GLN A 278 -27.00 0.91 12.86
C GLN A 278 -27.66 1.14 11.49
N THR A 279 -27.33 2.25 10.84
CA THR A 279 -27.92 2.62 9.55
C THR A 279 -27.37 1.76 8.41
N TYR A 280 -26.06 1.54 8.37
CA TYR A 280 -25.40 1.02 7.17
C TYR A 280 -24.83 -0.39 7.30
N ARG A 281 -24.47 -0.83 8.51
CA ARG A 281 -23.68 -2.05 8.75
C ARG A 281 -24.44 -3.14 9.53
N ALA A 282 -25.19 -2.75 10.56
CA ALA A 282 -25.86 -3.66 11.49
C ALA A 282 -26.84 -4.64 10.82
N SER A 283 -27.41 -4.27 9.67
CA SER A 283 -28.29 -5.13 8.89
C SER A 283 -27.58 -6.30 8.20
N GLY A 284 -26.24 -6.35 8.24
CA GLY A 284 -25.45 -7.42 7.62
C GLY A 284 -25.69 -7.51 6.12
N ARG A 285 -25.89 -6.36 5.45
CA ARG A 285 -26.19 -6.32 4.02
C ARG A 285 -25.08 -7.01 3.24
N PRO A 286 -25.40 -7.94 2.32
CA PRO A 286 -24.40 -8.56 1.48
C PRO A 286 -23.85 -7.54 0.50
N LEU A 287 -22.60 -7.71 0.11
CA LEU A 287 -21.98 -6.88 -0.91
C LEU A 287 -22.71 -7.05 -2.25
N LYS A 288 -23.06 -5.94 -2.89
CA LYS A 288 -23.71 -5.99 -4.21
C LYS A 288 -22.64 -6.17 -5.25
N ARG A 289 -22.68 -7.31 -5.95
CA ARG A 289 -21.79 -7.54 -7.09
C ARG A 289 -22.04 -6.46 -8.13
N LEU A 290 -20.95 -5.91 -8.67
CA LEU A 290 -20.99 -5.04 -9.83
C LEU A 290 -21.78 -5.74 -10.94
N ALA A 291 -22.74 -5.01 -11.51
CA ALA A 291 -23.56 -5.49 -12.60
C ALA A 291 -23.87 -4.31 -13.52
N LEU A 292 -23.82 -4.58 -14.82
CA LEU A 292 -24.14 -3.59 -15.84
C LEU A 292 -25.52 -3.90 -16.44
N PRO A 293 -26.41 -2.89 -16.55
CA PRO A 293 -27.70 -3.08 -17.22
C PRO A 293 -27.49 -3.36 -18.72
N ARG A 294 -28.57 -3.70 -19.43
CA ARG A 294 -28.50 -3.79 -20.89
C ARG A 294 -28.68 -2.40 -21.50
N LEU A 295 -27.77 -2.05 -22.40
CA LEU A 295 -27.81 -0.83 -23.20
C LEU A 295 -28.84 -0.97 -24.31
N VAL A 296 -29.49 0.15 -24.65
CA VAL A 296 -30.49 0.22 -25.73
C VAL A 296 -29.92 1.09 -26.86
N PRO A 297 -30.01 0.66 -28.12
CA PRO A 297 -29.51 1.44 -29.25
C PRO A 297 -30.19 2.80 -29.33
N VAL A 298 -29.41 3.86 -29.57
CA VAL A 298 -29.92 5.19 -29.90
C VAL A 298 -29.97 5.38 -31.41
N ASN A 299 -30.77 6.33 -31.88
CA ASN A 299 -31.03 6.56 -33.31
C ASN A 299 -29.86 7.30 -34.01
N LEU A 300 -28.65 6.73 -33.89
CA LEU A 300 -27.37 7.19 -34.43
C LEU A 300 -26.70 5.98 -35.12
N GLY A 301 -27.35 5.39 -36.12
CA GLY A 301 -26.74 4.33 -36.94
C GLY A 301 -26.66 2.94 -36.29
N GLY A 302 -27.38 2.67 -35.19
CA GLY A 302 -27.51 1.33 -34.61
C GLY A 302 -26.46 0.94 -33.56
N TYR A 303 -25.58 1.87 -33.16
CA TYR A 303 -24.60 1.66 -32.09
C TYR A 303 -25.23 1.71 -30.69
N LEU A 304 -24.74 0.87 -29.79
CA LEU A 304 -25.07 0.90 -28.37
C LEU A 304 -24.20 1.94 -27.66
N PRO A 305 -24.80 2.92 -26.94
CA PRO A 305 -24.06 3.98 -26.26
C PRO A 305 -23.25 3.44 -25.08
N PHE A 306 -22.18 4.14 -24.69
CA PHE A 306 -21.45 3.89 -23.45
C PHE A 306 -22.15 4.54 -22.24
N TYR A 307 -21.79 4.17 -21.00
CA TYR A 307 -22.35 4.74 -19.76
C TYR A 307 -21.86 6.15 -19.41
N ASP A 308 -21.35 6.91 -20.37
CA ASP A 308 -20.71 8.22 -20.16
C ASP A 308 -21.64 9.28 -19.50
N VAL A 309 -22.93 8.97 -19.38
CA VAL A 309 -23.97 9.80 -18.77
C VAL A 309 -24.34 9.43 -17.34
N ASP A 310 -23.86 8.31 -16.79
CA ASP A 310 -24.19 7.86 -15.43
C ASP A 310 -22.93 7.50 -14.61
N PRO A 311 -22.45 8.42 -13.76
CA PRO A 311 -21.30 8.20 -12.88
C PRO A 311 -21.43 6.97 -11.98
N SER A 312 -22.66 6.52 -11.67
CA SER A 312 -22.89 5.36 -10.80
C SER A 312 -22.46 4.03 -11.41
N ASN A 313 -22.32 3.96 -12.74
CA ASN A 313 -21.90 2.74 -13.45
C ASN A 313 -20.41 2.77 -13.85
N SER A 314 -19.71 3.90 -13.70
CA SER A 314 -18.30 4.07 -14.10
C SER A 314 -17.39 2.96 -13.55
N LEU A 315 -17.44 2.72 -12.24
CA LEU A 315 -16.67 1.69 -11.56
C LEU A 315 -17.04 0.26 -12.01
N ALA A 316 -18.33 0.00 -12.24
CA ALA A 316 -18.79 -1.29 -12.75
C ALA A 316 -18.25 -1.55 -14.15
N VAL A 317 -18.18 -0.52 -14.98
CA VAL A 317 -17.65 -0.61 -16.33
C VAL A 317 -16.14 -0.77 -16.34
N GLU A 318 -15.43 0.05 -15.56
CA GLU A 318 -13.99 -0.02 -15.44
C GLU A 318 -13.54 -1.39 -14.92
N THR A 319 -14.25 -1.95 -13.94
CA THR A 319 -13.92 -3.26 -13.36
C THR A 319 -14.38 -4.45 -14.22
N LEU A 320 -15.54 -4.35 -14.89
CA LEU A 320 -16.12 -5.51 -15.59
C LEU A 320 -15.86 -5.53 -17.09
N CYS A 321 -15.90 -4.38 -17.76
CA CYS A 321 -15.72 -4.29 -19.19
C CYS A 321 -14.25 -4.11 -19.58
N SER A 322 -13.40 -3.66 -18.65
CA SER A 322 -11.96 -3.56 -18.90
C SER A 322 -11.21 -4.86 -18.68
N PRO A 323 -10.14 -5.09 -19.46
CA PRO A 323 -9.20 -6.15 -19.14
C PRO A 323 -8.60 -5.86 -17.76
N ASP A 324 -8.68 -6.82 -16.86
CA ASP A 324 -7.93 -6.75 -15.62
C ASP A 324 -6.41 -6.90 -15.88
N ARG A 325 -5.59 -6.88 -14.82
CA ARG A 325 -4.13 -7.02 -14.94
C ARG A 325 -3.66 -8.33 -15.60
N LYS A 326 -4.53 -9.34 -15.72
CA LYS A 326 -4.26 -10.61 -16.41
C LYS A 326 -4.82 -10.62 -17.84
N GLY A 327 -5.30 -9.47 -18.33
CA GLY A 327 -5.95 -9.32 -19.63
C GLY A 327 -7.35 -9.94 -19.68
N VAL A 328 -7.92 -10.32 -18.53
CA VAL A 328 -9.22 -10.97 -18.47
C VAL A 328 -10.31 -9.92 -18.40
N ILE A 329 -11.18 -9.91 -19.40
CA ILE A 329 -12.40 -9.09 -19.40
C ILE A 329 -13.51 -9.89 -18.73
N ARG A 330 -14.02 -9.41 -17.59
CA ARG A 330 -15.05 -10.10 -16.81
C ARG A 330 -16.42 -10.10 -17.52
N VAL A 331 -16.71 -9.10 -18.34
CA VAL A 331 -17.92 -8.96 -19.14
C VAL A 331 -17.57 -8.42 -20.53
N ALA A 332 -17.67 -9.27 -21.55
CA ALA A 332 -17.43 -8.89 -22.96
C ALA A 332 -18.72 -8.66 -23.78
N ASP A 333 -19.90 -8.68 -23.13
CA ASP A 333 -21.20 -8.51 -23.80
C ASP A 333 -21.36 -7.06 -24.29
N GLU A 334 -21.34 -6.86 -25.62
CA GLU A 334 -21.54 -5.56 -26.26
C GLU A 334 -22.86 -4.90 -25.82
N LYS A 335 -23.90 -5.69 -25.54
CA LYS A 335 -25.19 -5.20 -25.03
C LYS A 335 -25.10 -4.65 -23.62
N ARG A 336 -23.96 -4.79 -22.95
CA ARG A 336 -23.71 -4.28 -21.60
C ARG A 336 -22.55 -3.30 -21.56
N CYS A 337 -21.51 -3.46 -22.37
CA CYS A 337 -20.33 -2.58 -22.37
C CYS A 337 -20.37 -1.47 -23.46
N GLY A 338 -21.31 -1.56 -24.41
CA GLY A 338 -21.48 -0.59 -25.49
C GLY A 338 -20.70 -0.95 -26.74
N SER A 339 -21.13 -0.43 -27.89
CA SER A 339 -20.52 -0.73 -29.19
C SER A 339 -19.19 0.01 -29.41
N GLU A 340 -19.00 1.12 -28.70
CA GLU A 340 -17.77 1.92 -28.72
C GLU A 340 -16.88 1.68 -27.49
N TRP A 341 -17.00 0.54 -26.83
CA TRP A 341 -15.95 0.10 -25.90
C TRP A 341 -14.62 -0.23 -26.64
N SER A 342 -14.63 -0.20 -27.98
CA SER A 342 -13.42 -0.33 -28.78
C SER A 342 -13.46 0.47 -30.09
N PRO A 343 -13.11 1.77 -30.04
CA PRO A 343 -12.38 2.43 -31.12
C PRO A 343 -10.93 2.78 -30.72
N VAL A 344 -10.60 2.89 -29.43
CA VAL A 344 -9.23 3.16 -28.96
C VAL A 344 -8.36 1.88 -28.92
N MET A 345 -8.95 0.68 -29.06
CA MET A 345 -8.20 -0.59 -29.17
C MET A 345 -8.45 -1.38 -30.48
N LYS A 346 -9.21 -0.85 -31.44
CA LYS A 346 -9.45 -1.51 -32.74
C LYS A 346 -8.40 -1.22 -33.83
N LEU A 347 -7.31 -0.51 -33.51
CA LEU A 347 -6.11 -0.48 -34.36
C LEU A 347 -5.17 -1.67 -34.12
N ASN A 348 -5.31 -2.40 -33.00
CA ASN A 348 -4.43 -3.53 -32.67
C ASN A 348 -5.06 -4.92 -32.88
N ALA A 349 -6.37 -5.02 -33.06
CA ALA A 349 -7.05 -6.34 -33.21
C ALA A 349 -7.45 -6.70 -34.65
N LEU A 350 -7.59 -5.73 -35.56
CA LEU A 350 -7.89 -5.99 -36.98
C LEU A 350 -6.65 -6.43 -37.80
N ALA A 351 -5.44 -6.26 -37.26
CA ALA A 351 -4.23 -6.86 -37.82
C ALA A 351 -4.05 -8.35 -37.40
N ALA A 352 -4.73 -8.80 -36.34
CA ALA A 352 -4.58 -10.15 -35.80
C ALA A 352 -5.69 -11.13 -36.24
N ALA A 353 -6.90 -10.64 -36.54
CA ALA A 353 -8.03 -11.50 -36.94
C ALA A 353 -8.19 -11.69 -38.46
N ALA A 354 -7.50 -10.91 -39.30
CA ALA A 354 -7.42 -11.16 -40.75
C ALA A 354 -6.46 -12.29 -41.13
N SER A 355 -5.67 -12.81 -40.17
CA SER A 355 -4.64 -13.84 -40.41
C SER A 355 -4.98 -15.23 -39.86
N ALA A 356 -6.12 -15.42 -39.17
CA ALA A 356 -6.48 -16.71 -38.57
C ALA A 356 -7.72 -17.40 -39.20
N ALA A 357 -8.47 -16.73 -40.07
CA ALA A 357 -9.68 -17.29 -40.71
C ALA A 357 -9.51 -17.69 -42.19
N LEU A 358 -8.27 -17.72 -42.71
CA LEU A 358 -7.95 -18.12 -44.09
C LEU A 358 -7.18 -19.44 -44.22
N LEU A 359 -7.00 -20.20 -43.12
CA LEU A 359 -6.26 -21.48 -43.14
C LEU A 359 -7.03 -22.69 -42.57
N ALA A 360 -8.33 -22.80 -42.85
CA ALA A 360 -9.01 -24.10 -42.80
C ALA A 360 -10.23 -24.17 -43.75
N GLY A 361 -9.95 -24.52 -45.01
CA GLY A 361 -10.93 -24.81 -46.06
C GLY A 361 -10.95 -23.69 -47.10
N ILE A 362 -10.43 -23.85 -48.31
CA ILE A 362 -10.81 -24.88 -49.29
C ILE A 362 -9.65 -25.06 -50.29
N ALA A 363 -9.48 -26.30 -50.74
CA ALA A 363 -8.56 -26.74 -51.77
C ALA A 363 -8.77 -26.07 -53.15
N HIS A 364 -7.68 -26.06 -53.94
CA HIS A 364 -7.54 -25.69 -55.37
C HIS A 364 -7.53 -24.17 -55.63
N ALA A 365 -6.48 -23.52 -56.11
CA ALA A 365 -5.70 -23.73 -57.33
C ALA A 365 -4.65 -22.59 -57.43
N ASP A 366 -3.47 -22.90 -57.99
CA ASP A 366 -2.46 -22.07 -58.71
C ASP A 366 -2.31 -20.58 -58.33
N GLU A 367 -1.13 -20.00 -58.07
CA GLU A 367 0.19 -20.21 -58.66
C GLU A 367 1.25 -19.53 -57.77
N ASP A 368 2.39 -20.22 -57.58
CA ASP A 368 3.72 -19.78 -57.13
C ASP A 368 3.93 -18.41 -56.43
N GLN A 369 4.27 -18.45 -55.13
CA GLN A 369 5.60 -18.05 -54.64
C GLN A 369 5.89 -18.57 -53.21
N LYS A 370 7.09 -19.13 -53.03
CA LYS A 370 7.59 -19.89 -51.87
C LYS A 370 7.55 -19.13 -50.52
N PRO A 371 7.45 -19.85 -49.39
CA PRO A 371 7.47 -19.28 -48.04
C PRO A 371 8.90 -19.01 -47.56
N LEU A 372 9.09 -17.97 -46.75
CA LEU A 372 10.31 -17.77 -45.97
C LEU A 372 9.99 -17.74 -44.47
N ASN A 373 10.58 -18.66 -43.74
CA ASN A 373 10.84 -18.51 -42.31
C ASN A 373 11.78 -17.32 -42.09
N THR A 374 11.48 -16.42 -41.16
CA THR A 374 12.48 -15.54 -40.51
C THR A 374 12.07 -15.24 -39.06
N PRO A 375 13.04 -15.13 -38.13
CA PRO A 375 12.82 -14.73 -36.73
C PRO A 375 12.40 -13.25 -36.67
N ASP A 376 11.63 -12.85 -35.65
CA ASP A 376 11.20 -11.45 -35.44
C ASP A 376 12.43 -10.50 -35.44
N GLU A 377 12.67 -9.80 -36.56
CA GLU A 377 13.79 -8.87 -36.73
C GLU A 377 13.43 -7.53 -36.04
N LEU A 378 14.33 -7.01 -35.18
CA LEU A 378 14.13 -5.74 -34.51
C LEU A 378 14.07 -4.59 -35.53
N PRO A 379 13.30 -3.51 -35.26
CA PRO A 379 13.28 -2.34 -36.14
C PRO A 379 14.69 -1.74 -36.23
N LYS A 380 15.06 -1.22 -37.40
CA LYS A 380 16.37 -0.57 -37.61
C LYS A 380 16.29 0.93 -37.36
N PHE A 381 17.27 1.45 -36.64
CA PHE A 381 17.41 2.86 -36.35
C PHE A 381 17.57 3.68 -37.63
N THR A 382 16.80 4.76 -37.70
CA THR A 382 16.90 5.76 -38.77
C THR A 382 16.93 7.13 -38.10
N PRO A 383 18.02 7.90 -38.27
CA PRO A 383 18.09 9.26 -37.75
C PRO A 383 16.91 10.11 -38.24
N THR A 384 16.34 10.92 -37.35
CA THR A 384 15.21 11.77 -37.71
C THR A 384 15.64 12.86 -38.71
N THR A 385 14.67 13.32 -39.51
CA THR A 385 14.83 14.47 -40.40
C THR A 385 14.41 15.79 -39.74
N LEU A 386 13.96 15.73 -38.47
CA LEU A 386 13.56 16.89 -37.70
C LEU A 386 14.70 17.87 -37.50
N LYS A 387 14.34 19.16 -37.44
CA LYS A 387 15.27 20.24 -37.11
C LYS A 387 14.82 20.89 -35.82
N ALA A 388 15.71 20.93 -34.85
CA ALA A 388 15.51 21.60 -33.58
C ALA A 388 16.72 22.50 -33.28
N PRO A 389 16.58 23.51 -32.39
CA PRO A 389 17.71 24.26 -31.89
C PRO A 389 18.85 23.37 -31.34
N PHE A 390 18.49 22.27 -30.66
CA PHE A 390 19.41 21.19 -30.36
C PHE A 390 18.70 19.84 -30.49
N LEU A 391 19.35 18.91 -31.18
CA LEU A 391 18.90 17.54 -31.38
C LEU A 391 20.12 16.62 -31.36
N GLU A 392 20.10 15.58 -30.54
CA GLU A 392 21.16 14.57 -30.46
C GLU A 392 20.53 13.16 -30.41
N GLN A 393 21.02 12.28 -31.27
CA GLN A 393 20.66 10.85 -31.35
C GLN A 393 21.92 9.99 -31.46
N PHE A 394 23.04 10.50 -30.94
CA PHE A 394 24.37 9.89 -30.86
C PHE A 394 24.93 9.24 -32.13
N THR A 395 24.49 9.73 -33.30
CA THR A 395 25.03 9.34 -34.61
C THR A 395 26.53 9.61 -34.74
N THR A 396 27.18 9.01 -35.75
CA THR A 396 28.61 9.13 -36.03
C THR A 396 29.16 10.56 -35.85
N GLY A 397 30.29 10.70 -35.14
CA GLY A 397 30.92 11.99 -34.84
C GLY A 397 30.42 12.66 -33.55
N TRP A 398 29.74 11.91 -32.66
CA TRP A 398 29.30 12.40 -31.35
C TRP A 398 30.46 12.88 -30.47
N ASP A 399 31.63 12.25 -30.60
CA ASP A 399 32.89 12.55 -29.91
C ASP A 399 33.41 13.97 -30.20
N LYS A 400 33.00 14.55 -31.32
CA LYS A 400 33.30 15.95 -31.67
C LYS A 400 32.28 16.94 -31.11
N ARG A 401 31.07 16.46 -30.79
CA ARG A 401 29.94 17.26 -30.28
C ARG A 401 29.95 17.31 -28.75
N TRP A 402 30.28 16.18 -28.12
CA TRP A 402 30.32 16.00 -26.66
C TRP A 402 31.75 16.00 -26.15
N LYS A 403 31.98 16.69 -25.03
CA LYS A 403 33.27 16.80 -24.36
C LYS A 403 33.14 16.34 -22.92
N PRO A 404 33.79 15.21 -22.54
CA PRO A 404 33.93 14.81 -21.15
C PRO A 404 34.74 15.84 -20.37
N SER A 405 34.39 16.03 -19.11
CA SER A 405 35.11 16.91 -18.20
C SER A 405 35.84 16.11 -17.14
N HIS A 406 37.06 16.54 -16.82
CA HIS A 406 37.90 16.00 -15.75
C HIS A 406 38.20 17.05 -14.68
N ALA A 407 37.36 18.10 -14.60
CA ALA A 407 37.49 19.13 -13.59
C ALA A 407 37.50 18.55 -12.16
N LYS A 408 38.16 19.26 -11.26
CA LYS A 408 37.95 19.05 -9.82
C LYS A 408 36.63 19.68 -9.42
N LYS A 409 35.85 18.95 -8.62
CA LYS A 409 34.61 19.44 -8.04
C LYS A 409 34.96 20.49 -6.98
N ASP A 410 34.34 21.67 -7.05
CA ASP A 410 34.51 22.70 -6.02
C ASP A 410 33.68 22.28 -4.79
N MET A 411 34.37 21.99 -3.69
CA MET A 411 33.78 21.47 -2.44
C MET A 411 33.91 22.50 -1.32
N LYS A 412 33.55 23.77 -1.57
CA LYS A 412 33.53 24.83 -0.54
C LYS A 412 32.74 24.47 0.72
N ASP A 413 31.79 23.53 0.63
CA ASP A 413 31.01 23.03 1.77
C ASP A 413 31.58 21.74 2.41
N ALA A 414 32.55 21.06 1.78
CA ALA A 414 33.20 19.85 2.31
C ALA A 414 34.64 20.09 2.81
N ALA A 415 34.95 21.34 3.19
CA ALA A 415 36.26 21.77 3.70
C ALA A 415 36.66 21.13 5.05
N LYS A 416 36.02 20.05 5.50
CA LYS A 416 36.40 19.31 6.70
C LYS A 416 37.33 18.12 6.42
N ASP A 417 37.33 17.54 5.22
CA ASP A 417 38.01 16.25 5.00
C ASP A 417 39.11 16.23 3.92
N GLY A 418 39.38 17.35 3.23
CA GLY A 418 40.59 17.49 2.40
C GLY A 418 40.70 16.53 1.19
N GLU A 419 39.63 15.84 0.82
CA GLU A 419 39.60 14.97 -0.36
C GLU A 419 39.19 15.76 -1.62
N ASP A 420 40.11 15.81 -2.60
CA ASP A 420 39.87 16.41 -3.92
C ASP A 420 39.07 15.42 -4.81
N TRP A 421 37.75 15.61 -4.92
CA TRP A 421 36.89 14.80 -5.80
C TRP A 421 36.97 15.32 -7.25
N ALA A 422 37.42 14.49 -8.19
CA ALA A 422 37.46 14.82 -9.63
C ALA A 422 36.41 14.03 -10.42
N TYR A 423 36.01 14.55 -11.58
CA TYR A 423 35.15 13.83 -12.52
C TYR A 423 35.97 12.75 -13.27
N VAL A 424 35.94 11.54 -12.72
CA VAL A 424 36.68 10.37 -13.24
C VAL A 424 35.82 9.44 -14.08
N GLY A 425 34.52 9.71 -14.17
CA GLY A 425 33.58 8.88 -14.89
C GLY A 425 33.78 8.87 -16.40
N GLU A 426 33.80 7.67 -16.97
CA GLU A 426 33.94 7.38 -18.40
C GLU A 426 32.58 7.29 -19.08
N TRP A 427 32.57 7.68 -20.36
CA TRP A 427 31.40 7.71 -21.22
C TRP A 427 31.68 6.90 -22.48
N ALA A 428 30.71 6.12 -22.92
CA ALA A 428 30.74 5.42 -24.20
C ALA A 428 29.47 5.72 -24.98
N VAL A 429 29.50 5.57 -26.30
CA VAL A 429 28.29 5.49 -27.11
C VAL A 429 28.18 4.06 -27.61
N GLU A 430 27.11 3.38 -27.21
CA GLU A 430 26.90 1.97 -27.47
C GLU A 430 25.40 1.64 -27.55
N GLU A 431 25.07 0.52 -28.18
CA GLU A 431 23.72 -0.01 -28.18
C GLU A 431 23.32 -0.53 -26.79
N PRO A 432 22.01 -0.49 -26.44
CA PRO A 432 21.56 -1.08 -25.19
C PRO A 432 21.79 -2.60 -25.19
N HIS A 433 22.49 -3.10 -24.16
CA HIS A 433 22.73 -4.52 -23.95
C HIS A 433 21.55 -5.22 -23.26
N LYS A 434 20.75 -4.49 -22.47
CA LYS A 434 19.56 -5.02 -21.80
C LYS A 434 18.30 -4.55 -22.52
N TYR A 435 17.42 -5.50 -22.86
CA TYR A 435 16.15 -5.29 -23.58
C TYR A 435 16.32 -4.44 -24.83
N LYS A 436 16.92 -5.00 -25.88
CA LYS A 436 17.27 -4.23 -27.09
C LYS A 436 16.02 -3.94 -27.92
N GLY A 437 15.60 -2.67 -28.01
CA GLY A 437 14.36 -2.30 -28.70
C GLY A 437 14.51 -1.98 -30.20
N MET A 438 15.70 -1.63 -30.65
CA MET A 438 15.99 -1.20 -32.02
C MET A 438 17.45 -1.52 -32.38
N ASP A 439 17.70 -1.98 -33.61
CA ASP A 439 19.04 -2.27 -34.13
C ASP A 439 19.70 -1.01 -34.69
N GLY A 440 20.93 -0.71 -34.27
CA GLY A 440 21.70 0.47 -34.64
C GLY A 440 21.38 1.72 -33.83
N ASP A 441 20.55 1.60 -32.79
CA ASP A 441 20.19 2.70 -31.88
C ASP A 441 21.22 2.78 -30.74
N GLU A 442 22.24 3.62 -30.93
CA GLU A 442 23.31 3.86 -29.96
C GLU A 442 22.96 5.07 -29.07
N GLY A 443 23.24 4.98 -27.78
CA GLY A 443 23.05 6.07 -26.84
C GLY A 443 24.30 6.33 -26.00
N LEU A 444 24.34 7.47 -25.31
CA LEU A 444 25.43 7.83 -24.41
C LEU A 444 25.30 7.11 -23.08
N VAL A 445 26.29 6.28 -22.75
CA VAL A 445 26.29 5.38 -21.60
C VAL A 445 27.33 5.76 -20.56
N VAL A 446 26.89 5.80 -19.31
CA VAL A 446 27.71 5.96 -18.11
C VAL A 446 28.38 4.63 -17.76
N LYS A 447 29.72 4.53 -17.72
CA LYS A 447 30.39 3.22 -17.57
C LYS A 447 30.84 2.87 -16.16
N ASN A 448 31.23 3.84 -15.33
CA ASN A 448 31.78 3.56 -14.00
C ASN A 448 30.69 3.59 -12.93
N GLN A 449 30.78 2.65 -11.97
CA GLN A 449 29.98 2.67 -10.75
C GLN A 449 30.63 3.56 -9.69
N ALA A 450 29.83 4.12 -8.79
CA ALA A 450 30.26 4.93 -7.65
C ALA A 450 31.18 6.11 -8.01
N ALA A 451 30.95 6.75 -9.17
CA ALA A 451 31.80 7.82 -9.69
C ALA A 451 31.01 9.07 -10.07
N HIS A 452 31.69 10.22 -9.99
CA HIS A 452 31.20 11.49 -10.54
C HIS A 452 31.49 11.55 -12.04
N HIS A 453 30.46 11.79 -12.84
CA HIS A 453 30.54 11.89 -14.29
C HIS A 453 30.16 13.30 -14.73
N ALA A 454 30.93 13.87 -15.65
CA ALA A 454 30.63 15.15 -16.27
C ALA A 454 30.92 15.10 -17.77
N ILE A 455 29.92 15.46 -18.59
CA ILE A 455 30.06 15.60 -20.04
C ILE A 455 29.12 16.70 -20.53
N SER A 456 29.53 17.45 -21.55
CA SER A 456 28.71 18.54 -22.09
C SER A 456 28.80 18.66 -23.60
N ALA A 457 27.75 19.21 -24.21
CA ALA A 457 27.70 19.54 -25.64
C ALA A 457 27.20 20.98 -25.83
N LYS A 458 27.95 21.76 -26.62
CA LYS A 458 27.58 23.14 -26.94
C LYS A 458 26.48 23.16 -27.99
N PHE A 459 25.55 24.10 -27.85
CA PHE A 459 24.52 24.31 -28.86
C PHE A 459 25.12 25.00 -30.09
N PRO A 460 24.68 24.66 -31.31
CA PRO A 460 25.11 25.35 -32.53
C PRO A 460 24.81 26.85 -32.49
N THR A 461 23.67 27.19 -31.88
CA THR A 461 23.23 28.56 -31.58
C THR A 461 22.63 28.59 -30.19
N LYS A 462 22.84 29.67 -29.45
CA LYS A 462 22.19 29.85 -28.14
C LYS A 462 20.67 29.73 -28.25
N ILE A 463 20.08 29.07 -27.27
CA ILE A 463 18.64 28.88 -27.17
C ILE A 463 18.10 29.97 -26.24
N ASP A 464 17.23 30.81 -26.78
CA ASP A 464 16.54 31.89 -26.05
C ASP A 464 15.03 31.61 -26.07
N ASN A 465 14.47 31.35 -24.89
CA ASN A 465 13.06 31.01 -24.72
C ASN A 465 12.19 32.22 -24.37
N LYS A 466 12.72 33.45 -24.42
CA LYS A 466 11.94 34.65 -24.13
C LYS A 466 10.71 34.75 -25.05
N GLY A 467 9.53 34.76 -24.44
CA GLY A 467 8.23 34.81 -25.13
C GLY A 467 7.90 33.56 -25.98
N LYS A 468 8.64 32.47 -25.81
CA LYS A 468 8.44 31.20 -26.53
C LYS A 468 8.28 30.05 -25.55
N THR A 469 7.60 28.98 -25.96
CA THR A 469 7.63 27.73 -25.21
C THR A 469 9.04 27.14 -25.26
N LEU A 470 9.53 26.62 -24.14
CA LEU A 470 10.72 25.77 -24.08
C LEU A 470 10.27 24.32 -23.91
N VAL A 471 10.81 23.42 -24.72
CA VAL A 471 10.58 21.98 -24.64
C VAL A 471 11.91 21.28 -24.52
N VAL A 472 12.06 20.46 -23.49
CA VAL A 472 13.26 19.65 -23.20
C VAL A 472 12.80 18.20 -23.11
N GLN A 473 13.28 17.35 -23.99
CA GLN A 473 12.88 15.94 -24.05
C GLN A 473 14.11 15.06 -24.22
N TYR A 474 14.14 13.92 -23.56
CA TYR A 474 15.18 12.92 -23.73
C TYR A 474 14.73 11.59 -23.16
N GLU A 475 15.45 10.55 -23.54
CA GLU A 475 15.23 9.19 -23.11
C GLU A 475 16.31 8.77 -22.12
N VAL A 476 15.90 8.01 -21.11
CA VAL A 476 16.78 7.40 -20.11
C VAL A 476 16.49 5.92 -20.03
N LYS A 477 17.53 5.09 -20.11
CA LYS A 477 17.43 3.65 -19.91
C LYS A 477 18.37 3.20 -18.82
N LEU A 478 17.80 2.65 -17.75
CA LEU A 478 18.52 2.18 -16.58
C LEU A 478 18.80 0.68 -16.71
N GLN A 479 19.77 0.28 -17.54
CA GLN A 479 19.94 -1.12 -17.94
C GLN A 479 20.14 -2.07 -16.74
N ASN A 480 20.84 -1.60 -15.70
CA ASN A 480 21.05 -2.32 -14.45
C ASN A 480 20.11 -1.87 -13.31
N GLY A 481 19.17 -0.97 -13.58
CA GLY A 481 18.38 -0.25 -12.57
C GLY A 481 19.12 0.95 -11.97
N LEU A 482 18.52 1.61 -10.98
CA LEU A 482 19.08 2.76 -10.29
C LEU A 482 18.66 2.73 -8.82
N GLU A 483 19.59 2.48 -7.91
CA GLU A 483 19.30 2.44 -6.47
C GLU A 483 19.62 3.79 -5.82
N CYS A 484 20.79 4.32 -6.19
CA CYS A 484 21.31 5.60 -5.72
C CYS A 484 22.16 6.27 -6.80
N GLY A 485 21.57 7.23 -7.51
CA GLY A 485 22.22 8.05 -8.52
C GLY A 485 21.26 8.99 -9.24
N GLY A 486 21.84 9.98 -9.91
CA GLY A 486 21.11 10.90 -10.77
C GLY A 486 21.18 10.49 -12.24
N ALA A 487 20.09 10.69 -12.97
CA ALA A 487 20.05 10.59 -14.43
C ALA A 487 19.36 11.82 -15.04
N TYR A 488 19.69 13.00 -14.50
CA TYR A 488 19.19 14.30 -14.93
C TYR A 488 20.20 15.05 -15.79
N MET A 489 19.69 15.98 -16.62
CA MET A 489 20.51 16.90 -17.40
C MET A 489 20.46 18.33 -16.82
N LYS A 490 21.48 19.12 -17.15
CA LYS A 490 21.55 20.56 -16.88
C LYS A 490 21.62 21.31 -18.20
N LEU A 491 20.80 22.35 -18.34
CA LEU A 491 20.90 23.33 -19.42
C LEU A 491 21.79 24.48 -18.94
N LEU A 492 22.95 24.64 -19.58
CA LEU A 492 24.00 25.54 -19.13
C LEU A 492 23.80 26.94 -19.69
N ARG A 493 24.01 27.95 -18.84
CA ARG A 493 23.81 29.36 -19.20
C ARG A 493 24.86 29.82 -20.22
N ASP A 494 24.42 30.55 -21.23
CA ASP A 494 25.31 31.19 -22.21
C ASP A 494 26.12 32.31 -21.55
N ASN A 495 27.38 32.04 -21.19
CA ASN A 495 28.28 33.01 -20.58
C ASN A 495 29.75 32.73 -20.95
N LYS A 496 30.65 33.64 -20.58
CA LYS A 496 32.09 33.47 -20.83
C LYS A 496 32.69 32.22 -20.18
N ALA A 497 32.16 31.78 -19.03
CA ALA A 497 32.63 30.60 -18.32
C ALA A 497 32.26 29.30 -19.06
N LEU A 498 31.15 29.27 -19.80
CA LEU A 498 30.76 28.15 -20.66
C LEU A 498 31.74 27.92 -21.82
N HIS A 499 32.51 28.94 -22.18
CA HIS A 499 33.55 28.82 -23.19
C HIS A 499 34.89 28.30 -22.64
N GLN A 500 35.00 28.09 -21.33
CA GLN A 500 36.13 27.38 -20.75
C GLN A 500 36.08 25.89 -21.12
N ASP A 501 37.22 25.23 -21.02
CA ASP A 501 37.40 23.88 -21.52
C ASP A 501 36.75 22.79 -20.65
N GLU A 502 36.42 23.08 -19.39
CA GLU A 502 35.95 22.07 -18.43
C GLU A 502 34.60 22.44 -17.80
N PHE A 503 33.75 21.42 -17.64
CA PHE A 503 32.41 21.50 -17.05
C PHE A 503 32.43 20.93 -15.62
N SER A 504 31.82 21.62 -14.65
CA SER A 504 31.82 21.20 -13.24
C SER A 504 30.52 21.56 -12.52
N ASN A 505 30.41 21.16 -11.25
CA ASN A 505 29.28 21.49 -10.37
C ASN A 505 29.06 23.01 -10.20
N THR A 506 30.09 23.83 -10.38
CA THR A 506 29.99 25.30 -10.27
C THR A 506 29.59 25.98 -11.56
N THR A 507 29.52 25.24 -12.67
CA THR A 507 29.16 25.79 -13.97
C THR A 507 27.71 26.32 -13.91
N PRO A 508 27.48 27.63 -14.18
CA PRO A 508 26.15 28.20 -14.07
C PRO A 508 25.17 27.55 -15.05
N TYR A 509 24.08 27.05 -14.51
CA TYR A 509 22.99 26.46 -15.29
C TYR A 509 21.73 27.32 -15.20
N VAL A 510 20.72 26.95 -16.00
CA VAL A 510 19.41 27.61 -16.07
C VAL A 510 18.33 26.64 -15.59
N ILE A 511 18.32 25.42 -16.12
CA ILE A 511 17.40 24.34 -15.72
C ILE A 511 18.22 23.10 -15.36
N MET A 512 17.81 22.40 -14.30
CA MET A 512 18.15 21.00 -14.06
C MET A 512 16.86 20.17 -14.14
N PHE A 513 16.84 19.17 -15.01
CA PHE A 513 15.63 18.37 -15.27
C PHE A 513 15.93 16.89 -15.46
N GLY A 514 15.24 16.03 -14.72
CA GLY A 514 15.34 14.58 -14.91
C GLY A 514 15.19 13.72 -13.66
N PRO A 515 15.18 12.38 -13.84
CA PRO A 515 15.06 11.44 -12.74
C PRO A 515 16.28 11.44 -11.81
N ASP A 516 16.01 11.33 -10.51
CA ASP A 516 16.99 11.16 -9.45
C ASP A 516 16.44 10.26 -8.36
N LYS A 517 17.23 9.25 -7.98
CA LYS A 517 16.82 8.21 -7.06
C LYS A 517 17.97 7.92 -6.14
N CYS A 518 17.80 8.09 -4.82
CA CYS A 518 18.74 7.59 -3.83
C CYS A 518 18.06 7.25 -2.51
N GLY A 519 18.27 6.03 -2.00
CA GLY A 519 17.66 5.57 -0.75
C GLY A 519 16.13 5.56 -0.82
N HIS A 520 15.45 6.33 0.03
CA HIS A 520 13.99 6.49 -0.05
C HIS A 520 13.55 7.64 -0.97
N THR A 521 14.47 8.51 -1.38
CA THR A 521 14.16 9.63 -2.27
C THR A 521 14.06 9.14 -3.71
N ASN A 522 12.92 9.37 -4.35
CA ASN A 522 12.67 9.11 -5.77
C ASN A 522 11.86 10.27 -6.37
N LYS A 523 12.46 11.06 -7.25
CA LYS A 523 11.80 12.22 -7.85
C LYS A 523 12.35 12.57 -9.23
N VAL A 524 11.56 13.28 -10.01
CA VAL A 524 12.02 13.99 -11.21
C VAL A 524 12.31 15.43 -10.81
N HIS A 525 13.58 15.82 -10.85
CA HIS A 525 13.98 17.19 -10.61
C HIS A 525 13.41 18.11 -11.68
N PHE A 526 12.91 19.26 -11.25
CA PHE A 526 12.74 20.45 -12.07
C PHE A 526 13.20 21.63 -11.23
N ILE A 527 14.42 22.09 -11.48
CA ILE A 527 15.06 23.18 -10.73
C ILE A 527 15.35 24.32 -11.70
N ILE A 528 14.97 25.53 -11.33
CA ILE A 528 15.27 26.76 -12.07
C ILE A 528 16.30 27.56 -11.29
N ASN A 529 17.43 27.86 -11.92
CA ASN A 529 18.42 28.77 -11.34
C ASN A 529 18.01 30.22 -11.69
N HIS A 530 17.19 30.82 -10.84
CA HIS A 530 16.55 32.11 -11.07
C HIS A 530 17.44 33.27 -10.64
N LYS A 531 17.46 34.34 -11.44
CA LYS A 531 18.23 35.55 -11.15
C LYS A 531 17.38 36.52 -10.34
N ASN A 532 17.82 36.88 -9.15
CA ASN A 532 17.21 37.95 -8.38
C ASN A 532 17.32 39.28 -9.15
N PRO A 533 16.20 39.93 -9.55
CA PRO A 533 16.22 41.17 -10.32
C PRO A 533 16.81 42.36 -9.57
N LYS A 534 16.81 42.35 -8.23
CA LYS A 534 17.37 43.41 -7.38
C LYS A 534 18.86 43.23 -7.15
N THR A 535 19.29 42.06 -6.66
CA THR A 535 20.68 41.82 -6.26
C THR A 535 21.55 41.34 -7.42
N GLY A 536 20.94 40.74 -8.45
CA GLY A 536 21.64 40.09 -9.56
C GLY A 536 22.24 38.72 -9.22
N GLU A 537 22.06 38.26 -7.97
CA GLU A 537 22.47 36.94 -7.51
C GLU A 537 21.53 35.86 -8.05
N TYR A 538 22.04 34.63 -8.09
CA TYR A 538 21.30 33.48 -8.61
C TYR A 538 20.94 32.53 -7.48
N GLU A 539 19.72 32.05 -7.48
CA GLU A 539 19.18 31.15 -6.46
C GLU A 539 18.46 29.97 -7.13
N GLU A 540 18.67 28.77 -6.60
CA GLU A 540 17.96 27.59 -7.07
C GLU A 540 16.54 27.55 -6.51
N LYS A 541 15.58 27.45 -7.42
CA LYS A 541 14.17 27.31 -7.12
C LYS A 541 13.81 25.86 -7.45
N HIS A 542 13.43 25.08 -6.44
CA HIS A 542 13.11 23.67 -6.56
C HIS A 542 11.60 23.48 -6.68
N LEU A 543 11.15 22.55 -7.52
CA LEU A 543 9.74 22.17 -7.56
C LEU A 543 9.30 21.58 -6.21
N SER A 544 8.24 22.14 -5.60
CA SER A 544 7.77 21.79 -4.26
C SER A 544 7.25 20.36 -4.15
N SER A 545 6.56 19.88 -5.18
CA SER A 545 5.96 18.54 -5.24
C SER A 545 6.32 17.85 -6.56
N PRO A 546 7.55 17.29 -6.67
CA PRO A 546 8.02 16.64 -7.89
C PRO A 546 7.39 15.25 -8.08
N PRO A 547 7.09 14.83 -9.33
CA PRO A 547 6.60 13.49 -9.60
C PRO A 547 7.69 12.43 -9.41
N THR A 548 7.29 11.19 -9.15
CA THR A 548 8.20 10.04 -8.96
C THR A 548 8.87 9.63 -10.27
N ALA A 549 10.16 9.28 -10.25
CA ALA A 549 10.84 8.76 -11.43
C ALA A 549 10.54 7.26 -11.64
N LYS A 550 10.47 6.85 -12.92
CA LYS A 550 10.28 5.44 -13.30
C LYS A 550 11.62 4.71 -13.27
N ILE A 551 11.80 3.84 -12.27
CA ILE A 551 13.04 3.07 -12.05
C ILE A 551 12.87 1.66 -12.63
N VAL A 552 12.85 1.57 -13.95
CA VAL A 552 12.70 0.33 -14.71
C VAL A 552 13.85 0.17 -15.71
N LYS A 553 14.06 -1.06 -16.20
CA LYS A 553 15.16 -1.39 -17.13
C LYS A 553 14.83 -1.10 -18.60
N THR A 554 13.58 -0.76 -18.90
CA THR A 554 13.13 -0.27 -20.20
C THR A 554 13.52 1.19 -20.39
N THR A 555 13.50 1.67 -21.63
CA THR A 555 13.74 3.07 -21.96
C THR A 555 12.53 3.92 -21.60
N GLU A 556 12.70 4.94 -20.77
CA GLU A 556 11.67 5.86 -20.33
C GLU A 556 11.91 7.25 -20.94
N LEU A 557 10.84 7.91 -21.38
CA LEU A 557 10.88 9.22 -22.02
C LEU A 557 10.49 10.31 -21.02
N TYR A 558 11.33 11.32 -20.85
CA TYR A 558 11.06 12.47 -19.98
C TYR A 558 10.94 13.75 -20.81
N THR A 559 9.85 14.49 -20.65
CA THR A 559 9.60 15.75 -21.35
C THR A 559 9.21 16.86 -20.38
N LEU A 560 9.93 17.98 -20.40
CA LEU A 560 9.58 19.22 -19.72
C LEU A 560 9.12 20.25 -20.75
N ILE A 561 8.01 20.92 -20.45
CA ILE A 561 7.44 22.01 -21.24
C ILE A 561 7.30 23.21 -20.32
N VAL A 562 7.89 24.34 -20.70
CA VAL A 562 7.74 25.62 -20.00
C VAL A 562 7.10 26.62 -20.96
N HIS A 563 5.91 27.09 -20.61
CA HIS A 563 5.12 28.00 -21.43
C HIS A 563 5.42 29.47 -21.09
N PRO A 564 5.27 30.40 -22.06
CA PRO A 564 5.54 31.83 -21.84
C PRO A 564 4.56 32.52 -20.88
N ASN A 565 3.43 31.88 -20.54
CA ASN A 565 2.45 32.34 -19.56
C ASN A 565 2.83 31.92 -18.12
N ASN A 566 4.06 31.47 -17.87
CA ASN A 566 4.57 30.96 -16.60
C ASN A 566 3.95 29.63 -16.13
N SER A 567 3.26 28.89 -17.00
CA SER A 567 2.88 27.50 -16.69
C SER A 567 3.95 26.51 -17.17
N TYR A 568 3.99 25.34 -16.55
CA TYR A 568 4.83 24.23 -16.98
C TYR A 568 4.06 22.92 -17.00
N ALA A 569 4.58 21.93 -17.73
CA ALA A 569 4.11 20.55 -17.72
C ALA A 569 5.30 19.60 -17.80
N ILE A 570 5.23 18.50 -17.04
CA ILE A 570 6.18 17.39 -17.06
C ILE A 570 5.42 16.16 -17.56
N LYS A 571 5.96 15.52 -18.59
CA LYS A 571 5.45 14.27 -19.13
C LYS A 571 6.45 13.14 -18.93
N GLN A 572 5.93 11.96 -18.63
CA GLN A 572 6.66 10.70 -18.67
C GLN A 572 5.99 9.79 -19.70
N ASN A 573 6.73 9.24 -20.65
CA ASN A 573 6.19 8.36 -21.69
C ASN A 573 5.02 8.97 -22.47
N ARG A 574 5.10 10.28 -22.73
CA ARG A 574 4.07 11.12 -23.40
C ARG A 574 2.81 11.39 -22.58
N GLU A 575 2.71 10.86 -21.36
CA GLU A 575 1.61 11.13 -20.42
C GLU A 575 2.00 12.29 -19.48
N GLU A 576 1.08 13.24 -19.29
CA GLU A 576 1.30 14.34 -18.36
C GLU A 576 1.17 13.86 -16.92
N VAL A 577 2.27 13.95 -16.16
CA VAL A 577 2.32 13.51 -14.75
C VAL A 577 2.26 14.67 -13.76
N LYS A 578 2.58 15.89 -14.21
CA LYS A 578 2.52 17.11 -13.40
C LYS A 578 2.39 18.33 -14.30
N SER A 579 1.53 19.26 -13.93
CA SER A 579 1.46 20.60 -14.51
C SER A 579 1.15 21.63 -13.42
N GLY A 580 1.45 22.89 -13.69
CA GLY A 580 1.22 23.97 -12.73
C GLY A 580 1.89 25.29 -13.11
N SER A 581 2.20 26.12 -12.11
CA SER A 581 2.68 27.50 -12.27
C SER A 581 4.07 27.68 -11.69
N LEU A 582 4.97 28.31 -12.45
CA LEU A 582 6.32 28.66 -11.99
C LEU A 582 6.28 29.58 -10.75
N LEU A 583 5.23 30.39 -10.60
CA LEU A 583 5.10 31.37 -9.52
C LEU A 583 4.64 30.76 -8.19
N GLU A 584 3.98 29.59 -8.23
CA GLU A 584 3.29 29.01 -7.07
C GLU A 584 3.91 27.68 -6.63
N ASP A 585 4.49 26.91 -7.56
CA ASP A 585 4.94 25.54 -7.29
C ASP A 585 6.41 25.42 -6.88
N PHE A 586 7.11 26.53 -6.64
CA PHE A 586 8.55 26.53 -6.41
C PHE A 586 8.91 26.94 -4.97
N LEU A 587 9.89 26.24 -4.41
CA LEU A 587 10.48 26.51 -3.11
C LEU A 587 12.01 26.68 -3.23
N PRO A 588 12.59 27.78 -2.73
CA PRO A 588 11.90 28.99 -2.27
C PRO A 588 11.07 29.63 -3.39
N GLU A 589 10.07 30.45 -3.04
CA GLU A 589 9.21 31.10 -4.04
C GLU A 589 10.04 31.96 -5.01
N ILE A 590 9.61 32.04 -6.27
CA ILE A 590 10.28 32.89 -7.27
C ILE A 590 10.21 34.35 -6.83
N ASN A 591 9.03 34.81 -6.42
CA ASN A 591 8.82 36.13 -5.85
C ASN A 591 8.85 35.98 -4.33
N PRO A 592 9.84 36.55 -3.63
CA PRO A 592 9.86 36.49 -2.17
C PRO A 592 8.64 37.22 -1.58
N PRO A 593 8.23 36.88 -0.34
CA PRO A 593 7.05 37.50 0.28
C PRO A 593 7.26 39.00 0.48
N ALA A 594 6.18 39.78 0.34
CA ALA A 594 6.21 41.24 0.51
C ALA A 594 6.51 41.68 1.95
N GLU A 595 6.16 40.83 2.92
CA GLU A 595 6.37 41.06 4.34
C GLU A 595 7.09 39.85 4.95
N ILE A 596 8.06 40.12 5.82
CA ILE A 596 8.81 39.13 6.59
C ILE A 596 8.65 39.43 8.08
N ASP A 597 8.89 38.43 8.91
CA ASP A 597 8.97 38.63 10.36
C ASP A 597 10.17 39.51 10.72
N ASP A 598 9.97 40.48 11.61
CA ASP A 598 11.05 41.34 12.09
C ASP A 598 12.04 40.51 12.91
N PRO A 599 13.28 40.28 12.41
CA PRO A 599 14.26 39.48 13.12
C PRO A 599 14.75 40.15 14.41
N LYS A 600 14.42 41.43 14.64
CA LYS A 600 14.75 42.18 15.86
C LYS A 600 13.61 42.22 16.87
N ASP A 601 12.41 41.76 16.49
CA ASP A 601 11.29 41.68 17.40
C ASP A 601 11.40 40.36 18.18
N THR A 602 11.47 40.48 19.49
CA THR A 602 11.62 39.34 20.40
C THR A 602 10.44 39.33 21.33
N LYS A 603 9.99 38.12 21.65
CA LYS A 603 8.89 37.92 22.57
C LYS A 603 9.16 38.61 23.92
N PRO A 604 8.26 39.51 24.37
CA PRO A 604 8.40 40.14 25.67
C PRO A 604 8.33 39.12 26.82
N ASP A 605 9.10 39.36 27.88
CA ASP A 605 9.12 38.49 29.07
C ASP A 605 7.77 38.47 29.83
N ASP A 606 6.94 39.52 29.66
CA ASP A 606 5.59 39.63 30.22
C ASP A 606 4.52 38.99 29.32
N TRP A 607 4.92 38.33 28.23
CA TRP A 607 4.01 37.64 27.33
C TRP A 607 3.76 36.21 27.80
N VAL A 608 2.59 36.00 28.40
CA VAL A 608 2.20 34.68 28.91
C VAL A 608 1.74 33.80 27.75
N ASP A 609 2.31 32.60 27.62
CA ASP A 609 1.88 31.59 26.62
C ASP A 609 0.75 30.70 27.10
N LYS A 610 0.61 30.59 28.42
CA LYS A 610 -0.35 29.70 29.03
C LYS A 610 -1.73 30.35 28.97
N ALA A 611 -2.51 29.96 27.97
CA ALA A 611 -3.88 30.40 27.77
C ALA A 611 -4.80 30.08 28.96
N ARG A 612 -4.51 28.99 29.69
CA ARG A 612 -5.27 28.56 30.87
C ARG A 612 -4.33 28.20 32.02
N ILE A 613 -4.76 28.50 33.24
CA ILE A 613 -4.06 28.17 34.48
C ILE A 613 -5.01 27.40 35.42
N PRO A 614 -4.50 26.51 36.29
CA PRO A 614 -5.33 25.89 37.32
C PRO A 614 -5.97 26.97 38.19
N ASP A 615 -7.26 26.83 38.49
CA ASP A 615 -8.01 27.76 39.34
C ASP A 615 -7.32 27.85 40.71
N PRO A 616 -6.75 29.01 41.06
CA PRO A 616 -6.07 29.17 42.35
C PRO A 616 -7.04 29.11 43.54
N GLU A 617 -8.35 29.26 43.32
CA GLU A 617 -9.37 29.27 44.37
C GLU A 617 -10.02 27.88 44.59
N ALA A 618 -9.82 26.93 43.67
CA ALA A 618 -10.39 25.60 43.81
C ALA A 618 -9.66 24.77 44.88
N LYS A 619 -10.42 24.05 45.70
CA LYS A 619 -9.90 23.17 46.76
C LYS A 619 -10.42 21.75 46.58
N LYS A 620 -9.59 20.77 46.95
CA LYS A 620 -9.92 19.35 46.96
C LYS A 620 -11.18 19.09 47.81
N PRO A 621 -12.23 18.47 47.26
CA PRO A 621 -13.41 18.05 48.00
C PRO A 621 -13.06 17.02 49.09
N GLU A 622 -13.76 17.07 50.23
CA GLU A 622 -13.53 16.16 51.37
C GLU A 622 -13.95 14.71 51.08
N ASP A 623 -14.83 14.50 50.10
CA ASP A 623 -15.33 13.18 49.65
C ASP A 623 -14.45 12.54 48.55
N TRP A 624 -13.28 13.12 48.28
CA TRP A 624 -12.33 12.66 47.26
C TRP A 624 -11.17 11.91 47.92
N ASP A 625 -11.35 10.60 48.09
CA ASP A 625 -10.31 9.69 48.58
C ASP A 625 -9.33 9.35 47.45
N GLU A 626 -8.08 9.79 47.58
CA GLU A 626 -7.02 9.55 46.59
C GLU A 626 -6.29 8.21 46.82
N ASP A 627 -6.50 7.59 47.97
CA ASP A 627 -5.86 6.34 48.39
C ASP A 627 -6.75 5.12 48.15
N ALA A 628 -8.01 5.33 47.75
CA ALA A 628 -8.92 4.26 47.36
C ALA A 628 -8.32 3.42 46.22
N PRO A 629 -8.23 2.08 46.33
CA PRO A 629 -7.67 1.24 45.28
C PRO A 629 -8.59 1.17 44.06
N TYR A 630 -8.00 0.99 42.87
CA TYR A 630 -8.73 0.91 41.59
C TYR A 630 -9.70 -0.29 41.53
N GLU A 631 -9.31 -1.40 42.14
CA GLU A 631 -10.10 -2.63 42.21
C GLU A 631 -10.18 -3.15 43.64
N ILE A 632 -11.33 -3.75 43.97
CA ILE A 632 -11.62 -4.44 45.23
C ILE A 632 -12.09 -5.86 44.91
N VAL A 633 -11.95 -6.81 45.84
CA VAL A 633 -12.41 -8.18 45.62
C VAL A 633 -13.92 -8.22 45.40
N ASP A 634 -14.37 -8.94 44.37
CA ASP A 634 -15.80 -9.15 44.15
C ASP A 634 -16.34 -10.22 45.10
N GLU A 635 -16.81 -9.78 46.27
CA GLU A 635 -17.36 -10.68 47.29
C GLU A 635 -18.59 -11.47 46.82
N ASP A 636 -19.30 -10.97 45.81
CA ASP A 636 -20.54 -11.55 45.25
C ASP A 636 -20.27 -12.64 44.21
N ALA A 637 -19.03 -12.77 43.74
CA ALA A 637 -18.63 -13.79 42.78
C ALA A 637 -18.55 -15.17 43.47
N THR A 638 -19.16 -16.18 42.84
CA THR A 638 -19.15 -17.57 43.29
C THR A 638 -18.43 -18.45 42.27
N MET A 639 -17.71 -19.46 42.75
CA MET A 639 -16.98 -20.40 41.89
C MET A 639 -17.95 -21.19 40.98
N PRO A 640 -17.66 -21.30 39.67
CA PRO A 640 -18.42 -22.15 38.76
C PRO A 640 -18.39 -23.64 39.16
N GLU A 641 -19.49 -24.36 38.94
CA GLU A 641 -19.65 -25.76 39.36
C GLU A 641 -18.73 -26.75 38.60
N ASP A 642 -18.28 -26.36 37.42
CA ASP A 642 -17.39 -27.12 36.52
C ASP A 642 -15.91 -26.74 36.67
N TRP A 643 -15.55 -25.93 37.67
CA TRP A 643 -14.15 -25.53 37.92
C TRP A 643 -13.29 -26.69 38.45
N LEU A 644 -12.17 -26.96 37.78
CA LEU A 644 -11.26 -28.06 38.12
C LEU A 644 -10.10 -27.59 39.00
N GLU A 645 -10.33 -27.48 40.32
CA GLU A 645 -9.32 -26.95 41.27
C GLU A 645 -8.00 -27.74 41.32
N LYS A 646 -8.04 -29.04 41.05
CA LYS A 646 -6.90 -29.96 41.22
C LYS A 646 -6.06 -30.13 39.96
N GLU A 647 -6.57 -29.66 38.82
CA GLU A 647 -5.85 -29.74 37.55
C GLU A 647 -5.08 -28.43 37.36
N PRO A 648 -3.77 -28.48 37.05
CA PRO A 648 -3.00 -27.27 36.82
C PRO A 648 -3.45 -26.57 35.52
N VAL A 649 -3.33 -25.25 35.47
CA VAL A 649 -3.71 -24.43 34.30
C VAL A 649 -2.83 -24.77 33.09
N THR A 650 -1.58 -25.14 33.33
CA THR A 650 -0.62 -25.55 32.32
C THR A 650 0.00 -26.90 32.68
N VAL A 651 0.34 -27.68 31.67
CA VAL A 651 1.08 -28.94 31.77
C VAL A 651 2.33 -28.86 30.90
N PRO A 652 3.43 -29.56 31.24
CA PRO A 652 4.59 -29.64 30.35
C PRO A 652 4.19 -30.25 28.99
N ASP A 653 4.69 -29.70 27.90
CA ASP A 653 4.41 -30.17 26.54
C ASP A 653 4.87 -31.63 26.36
N PRO A 654 3.95 -32.58 26.10
CA PRO A 654 4.30 -33.99 25.93
C PRO A 654 5.09 -34.26 24.65
N GLU A 655 5.07 -33.35 23.67
CA GLU A 655 5.77 -33.49 22.38
C GLU A 655 7.14 -32.78 22.39
N ALA A 656 7.46 -32.00 23.43
CA ALA A 656 8.74 -31.33 23.53
C ALA A 656 9.87 -32.35 23.82
N GLN A 657 10.88 -32.33 22.96
CA GLN A 657 12.11 -33.10 23.14
C GLN A 657 13.26 -32.16 23.47
N LYS A 658 14.14 -32.62 24.37
CA LYS A 658 15.36 -31.92 24.72
C LYS A 658 16.24 -31.77 23.46
N PRO A 659 16.65 -30.54 23.08
CA PRO A 659 17.54 -30.32 21.95
C PRO A 659 18.85 -31.09 22.10
N GLU A 660 19.38 -31.63 20.98
CA GLU A 660 20.63 -32.40 20.99
C GLU A 660 21.87 -31.54 21.37
N ASP A 661 21.77 -30.23 21.22
CA ASP A 661 22.80 -29.24 21.56
C ASP A 661 22.68 -28.69 22.99
N TRP A 662 21.67 -29.09 23.76
CA TRP A 662 21.46 -28.64 25.14
C TRP A 662 22.40 -29.33 26.12
N ASN A 663 23.21 -28.56 26.83
CA ASN A 663 24.16 -29.06 27.83
C ASN A 663 23.71 -28.68 29.25
N ASP A 664 23.26 -29.65 30.05
CA ASP A 664 22.72 -29.37 31.40
C ASP A 664 23.75 -28.71 32.34
N ASP A 665 25.06 -28.92 32.11
CA ASP A 665 26.12 -28.33 32.95
C ASP A 665 26.37 -26.84 32.64
N GLU A 666 26.07 -26.38 31.41
CA GLU A 666 26.30 -24.99 30.96
C GLU A 666 24.98 -24.19 30.83
N ASP A 667 23.91 -24.84 30.37
CA ASP A 667 22.59 -24.25 30.08
C ASP A 667 21.56 -24.48 31.21
N GLY A 668 21.87 -25.36 32.18
CA GLY A 668 20.98 -25.75 33.28
C GLY A 668 20.06 -26.93 32.94
N ASP A 669 19.32 -27.46 33.93
CA ASP A 669 18.39 -28.56 33.73
C ASP A 669 17.32 -28.18 32.68
N TRP A 670 17.22 -28.95 31.60
CA TRP A 670 16.21 -28.70 30.57
C TRP A 670 14.80 -28.95 31.11
N GLU A 671 13.95 -27.91 31.11
CA GLU A 671 12.53 -27.99 31.43
C GLU A 671 11.68 -27.85 30.16
N ALA A 672 10.74 -28.78 29.96
CA ALA A 672 9.84 -28.74 28.81
C ALA A 672 8.93 -27.49 28.89
N PRO A 673 8.68 -26.80 27.75
CA PRO A 673 7.78 -25.65 27.72
C PRO A 673 6.38 -26.04 28.21
N SER A 674 5.74 -25.14 28.96
CA SER A 674 4.39 -25.36 29.50
C SER A 674 3.32 -25.03 28.47
N VAL A 675 2.42 -25.98 28.17
CA VAL A 675 1.26 -25.81 27.30
C VAL A 675 -0.03 -25.74 28.11
N PRO A 676 -1.11 -25.08 27.62
CA PRO A 676 -2.40 -25.09 28.27
C PRO A 676 -2.90 -26.52 28.50
N ASN A 677 -3.35 -26.84 29.71
CA ASN A 677 -3.83 -28.18 30.02
C ASN A 677 -5.09 -28.51 29.19
N PRO A 678 -5.06 -29.54 28.32
CA PRO A 678 -6.19 -29.87 27.45
C PRO A 678 -7.49 -30.19 28.21
N LYS A 679 -7.42 -30.58 29.48
CA LYS A 679 -8.62 -30.81 30.31
C LYS A 679 -9.33 -29.51 30.71
N CYS A 680 -8.67 -28.36 30.53
CA CYS A 680 -9.15 -27.05 30.94
C CYS A 680 -9.80 -26.26 29.80
N SER A 681 -9.78 -26.78 28.57
CA SER A 681 -10.42 -26.14 27.41
C SER A 681 -11.95 -26.24 27.43
N ASP A 682 -12.47 -27.31 28.02
CA ASP A 682 -13.89 -27.68 27.93
C ASP A 682 -14.68 -27.35 29.22
N VAL A 683 -14.06 -26.64 30.16
CA VAL A 683 -14.61 -26.26 31.48
C VAL A 683 -14.37 -24.78 31.79
N SER A 684 -15.11 -24.20 32.74
CA SER A 684 -15.01 -22.78 33.09
C SER A 684 -13.65 -22.34 33.68
N GLY A 685 -12.83 -23.27 34.14
CA GLY A 685 -11.44 -22.98 34.55
C GLY A 685 -10.79 -24.10 35.35
N CYS A 686 -9.49 -23.94 35.60
CA CYS A 686 -8.64 -24.91 36.29
C CYS A 686 -7.74 -24.23 37.31
N GLY A 687 -7.22 -25.00 38.26
CA GLY A 687 -6.31 -24.54 39.31
C GLY A 687 -7.04 -23.86 40.48
N PRO A 688 -6.31 -23.33 41.48
CA PRO A 688 -6.93 -22.73 42.65
C PRO A 688 -7.81 -21.54 42.25
N TRP A 689 -9.11 -21.60 42.54
CA TRP A 689 -10.02 -20.49 42.24
C TRP A 689 -9.82 -19.35 43.24
N THR A 690 -9.69 -18.12 42.73
CA THR A 690 -9.66 -16.90 43.53
C THR A 690 -10.80 -15.98 43.07
N LYS A 691 -11.45 -15.30 44.03
CA LYS A 691 -12.49 -14.33 43.70
C LYS A 691 -11.95 -13.27 42.74
N PRO A 692 -12.64 -12.98 41.62
CA PRO A 692 -12.23 -11.95 40.70
C PRO A 692 -12.28 -10.57 41.38
N MET A 693 -11.48 -9.64 40.87
CA MET A 693 -11.50 -8.25 41.32
C MET A 693 -12.59 -7.48 40.55
N LYS A 694 -13.34 -6.61 41.23
CA LYS A 694 -14.28 -5.64 40.64
C LYS A 694 -13.81 -4.22 40.86
N LYS A 695 -14.24 -3.31 39.98
CA LYS A 695 -13.93 -1.88 40.12
C LYS A 695 -14.47 -1.34 41.43
N ASN A 696 -13.66 -0.56 42.13
CA ASN A 696 -14.06 0.12 43.35
C ASN A 696 -14.91 1.36 43.00
N PRO A 697 -16.19 1.44 43.36
CA PRO A 697 -17.03 2.60 43.08
C PRO A 697 -16.53 3.90 43.72
N ASP A 698 -15.71 3.80 44.77
CA ASP A 698 -15.20 4.94 45.52
C ASP A 698 -13.86 5.49 44.96
N HIS A 699 -13.28 4.85 43.94
CA HIS A 699 -12.02 5.29 43.35
C HIS A 699 -12.22 6.48 42.40
N LYS A 700 -11.79 7.68 42.82
CA LYS A 700 -11.89 8.92 42.03
C LYS A 700 -10.55 9.39 41.42
N GLY A 701 -9.42 8.77 41.76
CA GLY A 701 -8.08 9.16 41.29
C GLY A 701 -7.49 10.35 42.06
N LYS A 702 -6.43 11.01 41.55
CA LYS A 702 -5.85 12.20 42.18
C LYS A 702 -6.63 13.46 41.77
N TRP A 703 -6.96 14.31 42.74
CA TRP A 703 -7.73 15.52 42.48
C TRP A 703 -6.88 16.59 41.79
N THR A 704 -7.41 17.23 40.75
CA THR A 704 -6.80 18.36 40.06
C THR A 704 -7.76 19.54 40.00
N ALA A 705 -7.27 20.74 40.30
CA ALA A 705 -8.07 21.96 40.20
C ALA A 705 -8.55 22.19 38.74
N PRO A 706 -9.81 22.63 38.55
CA PRO A 706 -10.32 23.00 37.22
C PRO A 706 -9.48 24.14 36.64
N TYR A 707 -9.30 24.16 35.32
CA TYR A 707 -8.53 25.23 34.67
C TYR A 707 -9.43 26.43 34.35
N ILE A 708 -8.95 27.64 34.62
CA ILE A 708 -9.58 28.91 34.21
C ILE A 708 -8.74 29.59 33.14
N ASP A 709 -9.38 30.43 32.34
CA ASP A 709 -8.67 31.23 31.35
C ASP A 709 -7.75 32.20 32.08
N ASN A 710 -6.50 32.25 31.63
CA ASN A 710 -5.50 33.08 32.25
C ASN A 710 -5.74 34.55 31.86
N PRO A 711 -6.09 35.43 32.82
CA PRO A 711 -6.38 36.83 32.50
C PRO A 711 -5.20 37.59 31.86
N ASP A 712 -3.98 37.07 32.02
CA ASP A 712 -2.75 37.67 31.50
C ASP A 712 -2.34 37.12 30.11
N TYR A 713 -3.10 36.18 29.53
CA TYR A 713 -2.84 35.64 28.19
C TYR A 713 -3.23 36.63 27.09
N LYS A 714 -2.28 36.98 26.23
CA LYS A 714 -2.44 37.98 25.14
C LYS A 714 -2.54 37.34 23.74
N GLY A 715 -2.63 36.01 23.65
CA GLY A 715 -2.59 35.26 22.38
C GLY A 715 -1.20 34.68 22.06
N PRO A 716 -1.06 33.84 21.02
CA PRO A 716 0.24 33.33 20.60
C PRO A 716 1.10 34.49 20.08
N TRP A 717 2.29 34.66 20.65
CA TRP A 717 3.20 35.70 20.20
C TRP A 717 3.68 35.39 18.77
N ALA A 718 3.57 36.36 17.88
CA ALA A 718 4.20 36.35 16.56
C ALA A 718 5.05 37.63 16.42
N PRO A 719 6.24 37.55 15.80
CA PRO A 719 7.02 38.74 15.50
C PRO A 719 6.21 39.71 14.62
N ARG A 720 6.45 41.00 14.77
CA ARG A 720 5.83 42.01 13.91
C ARG A 720 6.27 41.80 12.47
N LYS A 721 5.31 41.85 11.53
CA LYS A 721 5.60 41.84 10.10
C LYS A 721 6.20 43.19 9.69
N ILE A 722 7.36 43.16 9.05
CA ILE A 722 8.01 44.31 8.42
C ILE A 722 8.07 44.09 6.91
N LYS A 723 8.13 45.20 6.17
CA LYS A 723 8.32 45.14 4.72
C LYS A 723 9.64 44.45 4.41
N ASN A 724 9.59 43.44 3.56
CA ASN A 724 10.78 42.71 3.13
C ASN A 724 11.68 43.62 2.27
N PRO A 725 12.90 43.96 2.72
CA PRO A 725 13.83 44.77 1.93
C PRO A 725 14.18 44.12 0.58
N ASP A 726 14.20 42.79 0.55
CA ASP A 726 14.58 41.98 -0.61
C ASP A 726 13.39 41.66 -1.52
N PHE A 727 12.18 42.14 -1.21
CA PHE A 727 10.98 41.92 -2.01
C PHE A 727 11.15 42.38 -3.46
N PHE A 728 10.94 41.50 -4.43
CA PHE A 728 10.82 41.87 -5.83
C PHE A 728 9.65 41.11 -6.46
N GLU A 729 9.20 41.61 -7.60
CA GLU A 729 8.14 40.98 -8.39
C GLU A 729 8.65 40.74 -9.81
N ASP A 730 8.91 39.49 -10.15
CA ASP A 730 9.06 39.03 -11.52
C ASP A 730 7.71 38.49 -12.02
N LYS A 731 7.22 39.09 -13.11
CA LYS A 731 5.95 38.73 -13.77
C LYS A 731 6.15 37.71 -14.88
N THR A 732 7.39 37.47 -15.30
CA THR A 732 7.70 36.60 -16.43
C THR A 732 8.87 35.66 -16.14
N PRO A 733 8.83 34.85 -15.06
CA PRO A 733 9.88 33.87 -14.76
C PRO A 733 10.10 32.83 -15.86
N ALA A 734 9.14 32.62 -16.76
CA ALA A 734 9.32 31.77 -17.94
C ALA A 734 10.36 32.33 -18.94
N ASN A 735 10.68 33.62 -18.88
CA ASN A 735 11.72 34.23 -19.71
C ASN A 735 13.10 33.95 -19.11
N LEU A 736 13.57 32.72 -19.30
CA LEU A 736 14.83 32.24 -18.74
C LEU A 736 16.03 32.87 -19.46
N GLU A 737 17.18 32.85 -18.79
CA GLU A 737 18.44 33.30 -19.39
C GLU A 737 18.80 32.41 -20.60
N PRO A 738 19.46 32.96 -21.64
CA PRO A 738 19.88 32.18 -22.79
C PRO A 738 20.76 30.99 -22.41
N MET A 739 20.52 29.85 -23.03
CA MET A 739 21.26 28.62 -22.80
C MET A 739 22.24 28.36 -23.96
N GLY A 740 23.47 28.00 -23.64
CA GLY A 740 24.53 27.79 -24.63
C GLY A 740 24.99 26.35 -24.80
N ALA A 741 24.63 25.45 -23.86
CA ALA A 741 25.01 24.06 -23.89
C ALA A 741 24.08 23.20 -23.03
N ILE A 742 24.18 21.89 -23.21
CA ILE A 742 23.64 20.85 -22.33
C ILE A 742 24.81 20.15 -21.63
N GLY A 743 24.63 19.71 -20.39
CA GLY A 743 25.57 18.82 -19.72
C GLY A 743 24.90 17.82 -18.79
N PHE A 744 25.51 16.65 -18.66
CA PHE A 744 25.22 15.69 -17.61
C PHE A 744 26.32 15.81 -16.57
N GLU A 745 25.96 16.22 -15.35
CA GLU A 745 26.83 16.22 -14.18
C GLU A 745 26.11 15.42 -13.11
N ILE A 746 26.51 14.16 -12.95
CA ILE A 746 25.78 13.19 -12.15
C ILE A 746 26.75 12.37 -11.30
N TRP A 747 26.26 11.95 -10.15
CA TRP A 747 26.87 10.90 -9.34
C TRP A 747 25.94 9.70 -9.36
N THR A 748 26.49 8.50 -9.48
CA THR A 748 25.70 7.28 -9.52
C THR A 748 26.48 6.09 -8.98
N MET A 749 25.80 5.25 -8.20
CA MET A 749 26.26 3.94 -7.76
C MET A 749 26.12 2.88 -8.85
N GLN A 750 25.28 3.13 -9.85
CA GLN A 750 25.01 2.22 -10.96
C GLN A 750 25.66 2.70 -12.25
N ASN A 751 26.16 1.75 -13.02
CA ASN A 751 26.64 1.96 -14.39
C ASN A 751 25.57 1.54 -15.41
N ASP A 752 25.90 1.74 -16.68
CA ASP A 752 25.09 1.44 -17.86
C ASP A 752 23.76 2.20 -17.93
N ILE A 753 23.75 3.42 -17.38
CA ILE A 753 22.69 4.40 -17.61
C ILE A 753 22.89 4.99 -19.01
N LEU A 754 21.93 4.76 -19.89
CA LEU A 754 21.97 5.20 -21.29
C LEU A 754 21.03 6.39 -21.49
N PHE A 755 21.55 7.43 -22.13
CA PHE A 755 20.81 8.63 -22.54
C PHE A 755 20.72 8.70 -24.06
N ASP A 756 19.55 9.03 -24.59
CA ASP A 756 19.33 9.11 -26.04
C ASP A 756 18.21 10.09 -26.43
N ASN A 757 18.09 10.40 -27.73
CA ASN A 757 17.03 11.18 -28.37
C ASN A 757 16.74 12.50 -27.66
N ILE A 758 17.80 13.28 -27.43
CA ILE A 758 17.75 14.57 -26.75
C ILE A 758 17.22 15.63 -27.72
N TYR A 759 16.09 16.23 -27.39
CA TYR A 759 15.49 17.36 -28.09
C TYR A 759 15.39 18.57 -27.16
N ILE A 760 15.92 19.71 -27.60
CA ILE A 760 15.71 21.00 -26.93
C ILE A 760 15.25 22.01 -27.98
N GLY A 761 14.05 22.54 -27.79
CA GLY A 761 13.45 23.42 -28.77
C GLY A 761 12.22 24.16 -28.28
N HIS A 762 11.38 24.57 -29.23
CA HIS A 762 10.21 25.40 -28.98
C HIS A 762 8.89 24.78 -29.43
N SER A 763 8.93 23.58 -30.01
CA SER A 763 7.78 22.92 -30.64
C SER A 763 7.45 21.63 -29.89
N ILE A 764 6.30 21.61 -29.23
CA ILE A 764 5.77 20.41 -28.57
C ILE A 764 5.49 19.32 -29.63
N ALA A 765 4.98 19.73 -30.80
CA ALA A 765 4.67 18.82 -31.90
C ALA A 765 5.91 18.13 -32.47
N ASP A 766 7.05 18.83 -32.57
CA ASP A 766 8.29 18.20 -33.04
C ASP A 766 8.86 17.23 -32.00
N ALA A 767 8.76 17.55 -30.71
CA ALA A 767 9.14 16.64 -29.63
C ALA A 767 8.26 15.37 -29.63
N ASP A 768 6.94 15.52 -29.77
CA ASP A 768 6.01 14.39 -29.88
C ASP A 768 6.27 13.56 -31.13
N LYS A 769 6.66 14.20 -32.25
CA LYS A 769 7.04 13.50 -33.48
C LYS A 769 8.35 12.73 -33.32
N LEU A 770 9.37 13.30 -32.67
CA LEU A 770 10.60 12.57 -32.37
C LEU A 770 10.29 11.33 -31.52
N ALA A 771 9.49 11.48 -30.46
CA ALA A 771 9.09 10.38 -29.59
C ALA A 771 8.31 9.29 -30.36
N ALA A 772 7.50 9.67 -31.35
CA ALA A 772 6.79 8.72 -32.21
C ALA A 772 7.72 7.96 -33.18
N GLU A 773 8.79 8.60 -33.65
CA GLU A 773 9.79 8.01 -34.55
C GLU A 773 10.83 7.14 -33.82
N THR A 774 10.98 7.29 -32.50
CA THR A 774 12.05 6.66 -31.70
C THR A 774 11.46 5.83 -30.55
N TRP A 775 11.25 6.42 -29.38
CA TRP A 775 10.72 5.79 -28.17
C TRP A 775 9.50 4.90 -28.43
N ALA A 776 8.48 5.39 -29.14
CA ALA A 776 7.22 4.66 -29.37
C ALA A 776 7.39 3.38 -30.21
N ILE A 777 8.46 3.30 -31.01
CA ILE A 777 8.79 2.12 -31.82
C ILE A 777 9.57 1.11 -30.98
N LYS A 778 10.59 1.57 -30.23
CA LYS A 778 11.46 0.67 -29.46
C LYS A 778 10.82 0.19 -28.17
N HIS A 779 10.13 1.05 -27.43
CA HIS A 779 9.61 0.74 -26.10
C HIS A 779 8.71 -0.52 -26.05
N PRO A 780 7.77 -0.76 -26.99
CA PRO A 780 6.99 -2.01 -27.00
C PRO A 780 7.84 -3.28 -27.18
N ALA A 781 8.92 -3.23 -27.96
CA ALA A 781 9.83 -4.36 -28.13
C ALA A 781 10.66 -4.62 -26.87
N GLU A 782 11.07 -3.55 -26.17
CA GLU A 782 11.76 -3.64 -24.88
C GLU A 782 10.84 -4.19 -23.79
N THR A 783 9.59 -3.72 -23.71
CA THR A 783 8.59 -4.20 -22.75
C THR A 783 8.29 -5.68 -22.95
N LYS A 784 8.15 -6.15 -24.20
CA LYS A 784 7.99 -7.59 -24.48
C LYS A 784 9.17 -8.42 -23.97
N GLN A 785 10.40 -7.95 -24.16
CA GLN A 785 11.58 -8.63 -23.62
C GLN A 785 11.63 -8.57 -22.10
N ALA A 786 11.27 -7.43 -21.51
CA ALA A 786 11.20 -7.26 -20.06
C ALA A 786 10.16 -8.17 -19.42
N ASP A 787 9.01 -8.35 -20.07
CA ASP A 787 7.96 -9.26 -19.65
C ASP A 787 8.36 -10.72 -19.81
N ALA A 788 9.13 -11.07 -20.86
CA ALA A 788 9.66 -12.41 -21.06
C ALA A 788 10.76 -12.79 -20.06
N ASP A 789 11.55 -11.80 -19.61
CA ASP A 789 12.59 -11.96 -18.58
C ASP A 789 12.03 -11.92 -17.15
N LYS A 790 10.74 -11.63 -16.96
CA LYS A 790 10.10 -11.87 -15.66
C LYS A 790 10.18 -13.38 -15.38
N PRO A 791 10.52 -13.79 -14.15
CA PRO A 791 10.53 -15.21 -13.79
C PRO A 791 9.20 -15.83 -14.23
N LYS A 792 9.24 -16.85 -15.09
CA LYS A 792 8.06 -17.68 -15.34
C LYS A 792 7.67 -18.23 -13.98
N ASP A 793 6.45 -17.94 -13.54
CA ASP A 793 5.87 -18.60 -12.37
C ASP A 793 6.12 -20.10 -12.56
N GLU A 794 6.98 -20.70 -11.74
CA GLU A 794 7.06 -22.15 -11.64
C GLU A 794 5.64 -22.62 -11.33
N ASP A 795 5.16 -23.62 -12.08
CA ASP A 795 3.83 -24.20 -11.95
C ASP A 795 3.47 -24.41 -10.47
N LYS A 796 2.78 -23.44 -9.89
CA LYS A 796 2.23 -23.55 -8.54
C LYS A 796 1.27 -24.74 -8.60
N PRO A 797 1.42 -25.76 -7.74
CA PRO A 797 0.46 -26.86 -7.70
C PRO A 797 -0.93 -26.26 -7.48
N HIS A 798 -1.83 -26.48 -8.43
CA HIS A 798 -3.22 -26.04 -8.32
C HIS A 798 -3.78 -26.58 -7.01
N SER A 799 -4.37 -25.69 -6.20
CA SER A 799 -5.05 -26.10 -4.99
C SER A 799 -6.03 -27.23 -5.33
N PRO A 800 -6.10 -28.33 -4.56
CA PRO A 800 -7.01 -29.43 -4.85
C PRO A 800 -8.47 -29.00 -4.95
N SER A 801 -8.84 -27.82 -4.42
CA SER A 801 -10.16 -27.20 -4.56
C SER A 801 -10.47 -26.68 -5.97
N ASP A 802 -9.46 -26.34 -6.77
CA ASP A 802 -9.61 -25.69 -8.09
C ASP A 802 -9.46 -26.67 -9.26
N LEU A 803 -9.08 -27.92 -8.98
CA LEU A 803 -9.00 -28.97 -9.99
C LEU A 803 -10.39 -29.23 -10.57
N LYS A 804 -10.50 -29.27 -11.90
CA LYS A 804 -11.71 -29.73 -12.60
C LYS A 804 -11.42 -31.08 -13.23
N PHE A 805 -12.37 -32.02 -13.10
CA PHE A 805 -12.22 -33.38 -13.63
C PHE A 805 -11.92 -33.42 -15.14
N LEU A 806 -12.41 -32.45 -15.91
CA LEU A 806 -12.23 -32.42 -17.36
C LEU A 806 -10.85 -31.91 -17.82
N ASP A 807 -10.10 -31.24 -16.94
CA ASP A 807 -8.82 -30.63 -17.29
C ASP A 807 -7.67 -31.65 -17.14
N ASP A 808 -7.65 -32.40 -16.03
CA ASP A 808 -6.84 -33.61 -15.86
C ASP A 808 -7.56 -34.61 -14.93
N PRO A 809 -8.22 -35.64 -15.49
CA PRO A 809 -9.04 -36.57 -14.69
C PRO A 809 -8.21 -37.47 -13.78
N VAL A 810 -6.95 -37.74 -14.10
CA VAL A 810 -6.08 -38.63 -13.32
C VAL A 810 -5.54 -37.87 -12.11
N VAL A 811 -5.05 -36.65 -12.32
CA VAL A 811 -4.57 -35.77 -11.25
C VAL A 811 -5.73 -35.34 -10.35
N TYR A 812 -6.88 -34.97 -10.92
CA TYR A 812 -8.09 -34.65 -10.16
C TYR A 812 -8.47 -35.76 -9.18
N VAL A 813 -8.54 -37.01 -9.66
CA VAL A 813 -8.95 -38.14 -8.81
C VAL A 813 -7.89 -38.44 -7.74
N LYS A 814 -6.60 -38.39 -8.10
CA LYS A 814 -5.51 -38.69 -7.17
C LYS A 814 -5.45 -37.67 -6.03
N GLU A 815 -5.47 -36.38 -6.34
CA GLU A 815 -5.33 -35.30 -5.36
C GLU A 815 -6.60 -35.15 -4.49
N LYS A 816 -7.80 -35.30 -5.06
CA LYS A 816 -9.05 -35.31 -4.26
C LYS A 816 -9.14 -36.53 -3.34
N LEU A 817 -8.66 -37.69 -3.77
CA LEU A 817 -8.62 -38.89 -2.94
C LEU A 817 -7.59 -38.76 -1.82
N ASP A 818 -6.41 -38.22 -2.10
CA ASP A 818 -5.37 -37.99 -1.09
C ASP A 818 -5.80 -36.94 -0.05
N LEU A 819 -6.45 -35.87 -0.50
CA LEU A 819 -7.08 -34.88 0.38
C LEU A 819 -8.16 -35.51 1.27
N PHE A 820 -9.06 -36.32 0.69
CA PHE A 820 -10.10 -37.00 1.46
C PHE A 820 -9.48 -37.96 2.50
N MET A 821 -8.47 -38.75 2.12
CA MET A 821 -7.81 -39.68 3.04
C MET A 821 -7.03 -38.97 4.14
N THR A 822 -6.46 -37.79 3.85
CA THR A 822 -5.74 -36.97 4.82
C THR A 822 -6.69 -36.34 5.84
N ILE A 823 -7.79 -35.75 5.39
CA ILE A 823 -8.81 -35.21 6.31
C ILE A 823 -9.46 -36.35 7.09
N ALA A 824 -9.78 -37.48 6.45
CA ALA A 824 -10.46 -38.61 7.10
C ALA A 824 -9.61 -39.31 8.17
N ARG A 825 -8.28 -39.18 8.16
CA ARG A 825 -7.40 -39.66 9.23
C ARG A 825 -7.57 -38.86 10.53
N THR A 826 -7.99 -37.62 10.41
CA THR A 826 -8.07 -36.65 11.52
C THR A 826 -9.53 -36.44 11.95
N ASP A 827 -10.43 -36.19 10.99
CA ASP A 827 -11.88 -36.13 11.17
C ASP A 827 -12.62 -36.75 9.95
N PRO A 828 -13.16 -37.97 10.09
CA PRO A 828 -13.92 -38.64 9.02
C PRO A 828 -15.22 -37.92 8.61
N LEU A 829 -15.88 -37.20 9.54
CA LEU A 829 -17.12 -36.49 9.27
C LEU A 829 -16.87 -35.20 8.50
N GLU A 830 -15.75 -34.54 8.78
CA GLU A 830 -15.32 -33.36 8.03
C GLU A 830 -14.89 -33.72 6.61
N ALA A 831 -14.17 -34.83 6.42
CA ALA A 831 -13.77 -35.32 5.09
C ALA A 831 -14.96 -35.53 4.15
N VAL A 832 -16.07 -36.07 4.66
CA VAL A 832 -17.31 -36.28 3.90
C VAL A 832 -18.00 -34.97 3.51
N LYS A 833 -17.92 -33.95 4.36
CA LYS A 833 -18.45 -32.61 4.06
C LYS A 833 -17.58 -31.86 3.05
N PHE A 834 -16.25 -32.02 3.15
CA PHE A 834 -15.28 -31.25 2.39
C PHE A 834 -15.00 -31.82 0.98
N VAL A 835 -15.08 -33.15 0.80
CA VAL A 835 -14.89 -33.82 -0.50
C VAL A 835 -16.04 -34.82 -0.76
N PRO A 836 -17.28 -34.35 -0.92
CA PRO A 836 -18.47 -35.21 -0.99
C PRO A 836 -18.48 -36.13 -2.21
N GLU A 837 -17.78 -35.78 -3.30
CA GLU A 837 -17.70 -36.60 -4.51
C GLU A 837 -16.92 -37.90 -4.29
N VAL A 838 -15.83 -37.83 -3.51
CA VAL A 838 -15.01 -39.00 -3.13
C VAL A 838 -15.76 -39.87 -2.12
N ALA A 839 -16.42 -39.25 -1.14
CA ALA A 839 -17.28 -39.98 -0.19
C ALA A 839 -18.43 -40.71 -0.89
N GLY A 840 -19.12 -40.05 -1.84
CA GLY A 840 -20.21 -40.62 -2.61
C GLY A 840 -19.78 -41.79 -3.51
N SER A 841 -18.59 -41.70 -4.11
CA SER A 841 -18.04 -42.78 -4.95
C SER A 841 -17.55 -43.97 -4.13
N ILE A 842 -16.91 -43.76 -2.97
CA ILE A 842 -16.56 -44.83 -2.03
C ILE A 842 -17.84 -45.54 -1.52
N ALA A 843 -18.87 -44.78 -1.15
CA ALA A 843 -20.15 -45.33 -0.73
C ALA A 843 -20.83 -46.15 -1.84
N ALA A 844 -20.81 -45.66 -3.09
CA ALA A 844 -21.35 -46.39 -4.23
C ALA A 844 -20.60 -47.71 -4.47
N VAL A 845 -19.26 -47.71 -4.42
CA VAL A 845 -18.45 -48.92 -4.57
C VAL A 845 -18.72 -49.93 -3.44
N ALA A 846 -18.79 -49.47 -2.19
CA ALA A 846 -19.11 -50.30 -1.05
C ALA A 846 -20.50 -50.93 -1.18
N LEU A 847 -21.51 -50.16 -1.62
CA LEU A 847 -22.87 -50.62 -1.82
C LEU A 847 -22.95 -51.64 -2.97
N THR A 848 -22.16 -51.44 -4.03
CA THR A 848 -22.05 -52.36 -5.16
C THR A 848 -21.37 -53.68 -4.75
N MET A 849 -20.32 -53.60 -3.92
CA MET A 849 -19.63 -54.77 -3.36
C MET A 849 -20.54 -55.55 -2.40
N ILE A 850 -21.33 -54.87 -1.56
CA ILE A 850 -22.32 -55.51 -0.69
C ILE A 850 -23.39 -56.22 -1.52
N LEU A 851 -23.90 -55.59 -2.58
CA LEU A 851 -24.87 -56.21 -3.49
C LEU A 851 -24.29 -57.42 -4.24
N LEU A 852 -23.02 -57.37 -4.64
CA LEU A 852 -22.28 -58.50 -5.23
C LEU A 852 -22.11 -59.65 -4.22
N VAL A 853 -21.74 -59.36 -2.98
CA VAL A 853 -21.61 -60.37 -1.92
C VAL A 853 -22.96 -61.00 -1.58
N VAL A 854 -24.05 -60.22 -1.50
CA VAL A 854 -25.42 -60.73 -1.29
C VAL A 854 -25.88 -61.58 -2.49
N SER A 855 -25.53 -61.19 -3.71
CA SER A 855 -25.78 -61.98 -4.92
C SER A 855 -24.97 -63.29 -4.97
N LEU A 856 -23.79 -63.33 -4.35
CA LEU A 856 -22.94 -64.52 -4.28
C LEU A 856 -23.37 -65.47 -3.17
N VAL A 857 -23.80 -64.94 -2.01
CA VAL A 857 -24.32 -65.72 -0.87
C VAL A 857 -25.70 -66.33 -1.19
N SER A 858 -26.52 -65.68 -2.01
CA SER A 858 -27.83 -66.21 -2.44
C SER A 858 -27.77 -67.37 -3.43
N LYS A 859 -26.59 -67.74 -3.95
CA LYS A 859 -26.38 -68.91 -4.81
C LYS A 859 -25.70 -70.10 -4.11
N GLY A 860 -25.37 -69.97 -2.82
CA GLY A 860 -24.79 -71.05 -2.00
C GLY A 860 -25.77 -71.54 -0.94
N ALA A 861 -26.11 -72.83 -0.96
CA ALA A 861 -27.06 -73.45 -0.05
C ALA A 861 -26.72 -73.20 1.43
N SER A 862 -27.55 -72.46 2.18
CA SER A 862 -27.50 -72.46 3.64
C SER A 862 -28.82 -71.99 4.30
N SER A 863 -29.10 -72.66 5.43
CA SER A 863 -30.13 -72.51 6.48
C SER A 863 -31.14 -71.33 6.45
N PRO A 864 -32.41 -71.56 6.89
CA PRO A 864 -33.43 -70.51 7.07
C PRO A 864 -32.99 -69.32 7.94
N ALA A 865 -32.00 -69.51 8.83
CA ALA A 865 -31.45 -68.43 9.66
C ALA A 865 -30.61 -67.42 8.87
N VAL A 866 -29.93 -67.86 7.81
CA VAL A 866 -29.09 -67.01 6.94
C VAL A 866 -29.96 -66.17 6.00
N GLN A 867 -31.09 -66.72 5.53
CA GLN A 867 -32.06 -65.96 4.73
C GLN A 867 -32.74 -64.85 5.54
N LYS A 868 -33.04 -65.09 6.83
CA LYS A 868 -33.60 -64.05 7.71
C LYS A 868 -32.60 -62.92 7.94
N ALA A 869 -31.33 -63.24 8.23
CA ALA A 869 -30.27 -62.24 8.40
C ALA A 869 -29.97 -61.45 7.11
N ALA A 870 -30.03 -62.09 5.94
CA ALA A 870 -29.87 -61.43 4.66
C ALA A 870 -31.05 -60.51 4.31
N THR A 871 -32.27 -60.86 4.75
CA THR A 871 -33.46 -60.01 4.57
C THR A 871 -33.38 -58.79 5.51
N GLU A 872 -33.02 -58.98 6.78
CA GLU A 872 -32.81 -57.89 7.73
C GLU A 872 -31.66 -56.94 7.32
N ALA A 873 -30.58 -57.47 6.76
CA ALA A 873 -29.47 -56.66 6.22
C ALA A 873 -29.88 -55.88 4.95
N LYS A 874 -30.73 -56.47 4.11
CA LYS A 874 -31.29 -55.81 2.92
C LYS A 874 -32.30 -54.72 3.29
N ASP A 875 -33.09 -54.94 4.34
CA ASP A 875 -34.03 -53.96 4.86
C ASP A 875 -33.29 -52.79 5.54
N LYS A 876 -32.22 -53.05 6.32
CA LYS A 876 -31.35 -51.99 6.85
C LYS A 876 -30.60 -51.23 5.76
N ALA A 877 -30.11 -51.90 4.71
CA ALA A 877 -29.48 -51.23 3.58
C ALA A 877 -30.48 -50.38 2.78
N LYS A 878 -31.75 -50.82 2.72
CA LYS A 878 -32.85 -50.04 2.14
C LYS A 878 -33.20 -48.84 3.03
N GLU A 879 -33.21 -48.99 4.34
CA GLU A 879 -33.46 -47.91 5.30
C GLU A 879 -32.36 -46.84 5.27
N VAL A 880 -31.09 -47.25 5.14
CA VAL A 880 -29.96 -46.32 4.94
C VAL A 880 -30.02 -45.64 3.57
N LYS A 881 -30.45 -46.35 2.52
CA LYS A 881 -30.68 -45.76 1.19
C LYS A 881 -31.85 -44.78 1.22
N ASP A 882 -32.95 -45.13 1.88
CA ASP A 882 -34.13 -44.29 1.98
C ASP A 882 -33.83 -43.06 2.86
N ALA A 883 -33.01 -43.18 3.92
CA ALA A 883 -32.52 -42.06 4.71
C ALA A 883 -31.52 -41.17 3.95
N ALA A 884 -30.65 -41.74 3.11
CA ALA A 884 -29.75 -40.96 2.24
C ALA A 884 -30.50 -40.25 1.11
N VAL A 885 -31.54 -40.89 0.57
CA VAL A 885 -32.47 -40.30 -0.41
C VAL A 885 -33.35 -39.24 0.25
N GLU A 886 -33.77 -39.42 1.50
CA GLU A 886 -34.52 -38.44 2.28
C GLU A 886 -33.64 -37.26 2.71
N ALA A 887 -32.35 -37.47 3.04
CA ALA A 887 -31.39 -36.39 3.31
C ALA A 887 -31.06 -35.57 2.06
N THR A 888 -30.97 -36.21 0.89
CA THR A 888 -30.79 -35.52 -0.40
C THR A 888 -32.08 -34.88 -0.91
N ALA A 889 -33.25 -35.49 -0.65
CA ALA A 889 -34.56 -34.93 -0.98
C ALA A 889 -34.92 -33.75 -0.06
N THR A 890 -34.62 -33.80 1.24
CA THR A 890 -34.85 -32.67 2.17
C THR A 890 -33.87 -31.53 1.92
N GLY A 891 -32.64 -31.81 1.49
CA GLY A 891 -31.72 -30.80 0.95
C GLY A 891 -32.25 -30.16 -0.34
N ALA A 892 -32.79 -30.95 -1.26
CA ALA A 892 -33.36 -30.47 -2.53
C ALA A 892 -34.74 -29.78 -2.36
N GLU A 893 -35.57 -30.18 -1.39
CA GLU A 893 -36.86 -29.56 -1.08
C GLU A 893 -36.70 -28.29 -0.25
N LYS A 894 -35.71 -28.20 0.66
CA LYS A 894 -35.35 -26.93 1.31
C LYS A 894 -34.82 -25.92 0.29
N ALA A 895 -33.97 -26.36 -0.64
CA ALA A 895 -33.51 -25.53 -1.75
C ALA A 895 -34.65 -25.10 -2.69
N LYS A 896 -35.63 -25.97 -2.97
CA LYS A 896 -36.81 -25.61 -3.78
C LYS A 896 -37.82 -24.73 -3.05
N ALA A 897 -38.06 -24.93 -1.76
CA ALA A 897 -38.95 -24.10 -0.95
C ALA A 897 -38.43 -22.67 -0.78
N GLU A 898 -37.11 -22.48 -0.69
CA GLU A 898 -36.47 -21.15 -0.72
C GLU A 898 -36.58 -20.47 -2.09
N VAL A 899 -36.52 -21.25 -3.18
CA VAL A 899 -36.69 -20.74 -4.55
C VAL A 899 -38.14 -20.38 -4.87
N THR A 900 -39.14 -21.13 -4.36
CA THR A 900 -40.57 -20.81 -4.56
C THR A 900 -41.04 -19.63 -3.69
N LYS A 901 -40.49 -19.43 -2.48
CA LYS A 901 -40.78 -18.24 -1.66
C LYS A 901 -40.23 -16.94 -2.27
N ARG A 902 -39.19 -17.02 -3.11
CA ARG A 902 -38.67 -15.87 -3.88
C ARG A 902 -39.44 -15.58 -5.17
N THR A 903 -40.27 -16.50 -5.69
CA THR A 903 -41.02 -16.29 -6.94
C THR A 903 -42.43 -15.71 -6.77
N THR A 904 -43.05 -15.75 -5.58
CA THR A 904 -44.41 -15.19 -5.35
C THR A 904 -44.45 -13.75 -4.81
N ARG A 905 -43.32 -13.07 -4.57
CA ARG A 905 -43.31 -11.65 -4.10
C ARG A 905 -42.86 -10.62 -5.13
N SER A 906 -42.69 -11.02 -6.40
CA SER A 906 -42.44 -10.10 -7.52
C SER A 906 -43.49 -10.17 -8.64
N GLN A 907 -44.64 -10.80 -8.39
CA GLN A 907 -45.88 -10.43 -9.07
C GLN A 907 -46.91 -10.00 -8.02
N SER A 908 -46.61 -8.90 -7.32
CA SER A 908 -47.54 -8.08 -6.55
C SER A 908 -46.96 -6.69 -6.41
#